data_AF-F8FFN5-F1
#
_entry.id   AF-F8FFN5-F1
#
_cell.length_a   1.000
_cell.length_b   1.000
_cell.length_c   1.000
_cell.angle_alpha   90.00
_cell.angle_beta   90.00
_cell.angle_gamma   90.00
#
_symmetry.space_group_name_H-M   'P 1'
#
loop_
_entity.id
_entity.type
_entity.pdbx_description
1 polymer ?
#
loop_
_entity_poly.entity_id
_entity_poly.type
_entity_poly.pdbx_seq_one_letter_code
_entity_poly.pdbx_strand_id
1 'polypeptide(L)'
;MHSLPERPAAPVGRGGRPAFRIGKKKMGMAGLRLLLASAIAGTAIFGIGAPVQADAIWNRWQAADKAVAQGKRAEAVPHWTFLTDHYASIGDWQNAALFAGRLNQYFDKAGEYDQAIRYYELENQYWLKAGKDWGAVDLQRAEQIRTTVEAYIRIADEEVLMRQAQPAGGKLEKFEPAYGTYIGMYTERDPQMHNYFDRSEQFYNKKHALYLAYAPVNATFPKQYAVRAKQAGAALQIGWEPSGGLDSVTEETVRSWARGAKEAGVPIFLRYASEMNGPWVIWHGDPQKYIAKFRMVHDIMAEEAPNVAMVWSPGEVPMYSMDAYYPGDAYVDWVGVSTYNEPYENGDPAQGNMQATSPIERLDYLYKTYAHRKPLMISETAVSHYANIPKESFTDYGLLNLQRVYDILPAKYPRLKSITYFNVNLELTESKNNYLLRDNDAMMKLYSRLIAPDRFLTKVENAAVPADRTGYVPLSSETPFTQGTRIVPFVKIPEVYIGKVEYYLNGQLIDTQTAPPFAVELAAGGVPEGSVLKLAVYNRDGVKRAERSFGITSGVAVKVDGRELDFEQPPVIRDGSTLTPLRAIFESMGAEVTWDAATKTATAVKGGAKVSIAIGSAKAQRNGETFTLEVPAQLVNGYTMVPARFVSEAFGASVRWDGGTRTVDIRTAGAGGSVSVKPAADTKPVIAYEEAKRAAAPQPPAAQPSGEKQGWISWLKQQVARVAGLIGSLV
;
A
#
# COMPACT_ATOMS: atom_id res chain seq x y z
N MET A 1 -9.95 44.22 24.06
CA MET A 1 -9.09 45.14 23.30
C MET A 1 -8.13 44.26 22.51
N HIS A 2 -8.11 44.14 21.17
CA HIS A 2 -8.61 44.94 20.07
C HIS A 2 -9.44 44.07 19.10
N SER A 3 -10.56 44.64 18.66
CA SER A 3 -11.49 44.14 17.65
C SER A 3 -11.10 44.65 16.25
N LEU A 4 -11.22 43.81 15.22
CA LEU A 4 -11.33 44.21 13.82
C LEU A 4 -12.47 43.42 13.13
N PRO A 5 -13.11 43.98 12.09
CA PRO A 5 -14.56 43.98 11.96
C PRO A 5 -15.14 42.94 11.00
N GLU A 6 -16.43 42.65 11.21
CA GLU A 6 -17.33 41.87 10.38
C GLU A 6 -17.44 42.41 8.94
N ARG A 7 -17.47 41.50 7.96
CA ARG A 7 -17.81 41.81 6.56
C ARG A 7 -19.30 41.54 6.32
N PRO A 8 -20.01 42.40 5.57
CA PRO A 8 -21.43 42.23 5.30
C PRO A 8 -21.70 41.19 4.20
N ALA A 9 -22.85 40.52 4.33
CA ALA A 9 -23.42 39.57 3.37
C ALA A 9 -23.82 40.23 2.04
N ALA A 10 -23.61 39.50 0.93
CA ALA A 10 -24.12 39.85 -0.40
C ALA A 10 -25.36 39.01 -0.75
N PRO A 11 -26.34 39.57 -1.51
CA PRO A 11 -27.66 38.97 -1.67
C PRO A 11 -27.73 37.86 -2.73
N VAL A 12 -28.70 36.98 -2.51
CA VAL A 12 -29.07 35.82 -3.32
C VAL A 12 -29.61 36.24 -4.69
N GLY A 13 -28.90 35.88 -5.76
CA GLY A 13 -29.38 35.96 -7.14
C GLY A 13 -29.89 34.60 -7.63
N ARG A 14 -31.20 34.49 -7.90
CA ARG A 14 -31.79 33.37 -8.65
C ARG A 14 -31.25 33.38 -10.08
N GLY A 15 -30.62 32.30 -10.52
CA GLY A 15 -30.23 32.08 -11.92
C GLY A 15 -30.35 30.61 -12.27
N GLY A 16 -31.31 30.27 -13.12
CA GLY A 16 -31.52 28.92 -13.63
C GLY A 16 -30.35 28.42 -14.48
N ARG A 17 -30.05 27.13 -14.36
CA ARG A 17 -29.06 26.42 -15.20
C ARG A 17 -29.69 26.10 -16.57
N PRO A 18 -28.99 26.30 -17.71
CA PRO A 18 -29.37 25.66 -18.94
C PRO A 18 -28.75 24.26 -19.05
N ALA A 19 -29.60 23.28 -19.37
CA ALA A 19 -29.23 21.94 -19.81
C ALA A 19 -28.76 21.98 -21.28
N PHE A 20 -27.67 21.29 -21.61
CA PHE A 20 -27.27 21.10 -23.00
C PHE A 20 -27.73 19.73 -23.52
N ARG A 21 -28.74 19.77 -24.40
CA ARG A 21 -29.14 18.67 -25.31
C ARG A 21 -28.37 18.83 -26.62
N ILE A 22 -27.78 17.73 -27.10
CA ILE A 22 -27.14 17.65 -28.42
C ILE A 22 -28.21 17.62 -29.50
N GLY A 23 -28.22 18.62 -30.39
CA GLY A 23 -29.04 18.68 -31.58
C GLY A 23 -28.20 18.94 -32.82
N LYS A 24 -28.06 17.93 -33.68
CA LYS A 24 -27.41 18.02 -35.00
C LYS A 24 -28.19 18.98 -35.92
N LYS A 25 -27.53 19.97 -36.52
CA LYS A 25 -27.92 20.52 -37.83
C LYS A 25 -26.69 20.89 -38.67
N LYS A 26 -26.75 20.48 -39.94
CA LYS A 26 -25.79 20.73 -41.03
C LYS A 26 -25.78 22.22 -41.41
N MET A 27 -24.60 22.77 -41.70
CA MET A 27 -24.45 24.00 -42.50
C MET A 27 -23.37 23.79 -43.56
N GLY A 28 -23.67 24.28 -44.76
CA GLY A 28 -22.88 24.11 -45.99
C GLY A 28 -21.71 25.07 -46.12
N MET A 29 -20.87 24.78 -47.12
CA MET A 29 -19.69 25.55 -47.51
C MET A 29 -20.04 26.96 -47.98
N ALA A 30 -19.47 27.97 -47.33
CA ALA A 30 -18.85 29.16 -47.92
C ALA A 30 -18.38 30.10 -46.80
N GLY A 31 -17.13 30.59 -46.85
CA GLY A 31 -16.67 31.70 -46.02
C GLY A 31 -15.38 31.45 -45.24
N LEU A 32 -14.27 31.24 -45.95
CA LEU A 32 -12.92 31.40 -45.40
C LEU A 32 -12.50 32.87 -45.57
N ARG A 33 -11.86 33.45 -44.53
CA ARG A 33 -11.13 34.74 -44.45
C ARG A 33 -11.93 35.97 -43.99
N LEU A 34 -11.74 36.37 -42.72
CA LEU A 34 -10.96 37.54 -42.28
C LEU A 34 -11.29 37.81 -40.79
N LEU A 35 -10.30 37.70 -39.91
CA LEU A 35 -10.31 38.33 -38.60
C LEU A 35 -9.05 39.18 -38.50
N LEU A 36 -9.21 40.48 -38.74
CA LEU A 36 -8.22 41.50 -38.41
C LEU A 36 -8.97 42.80 -38.07
N ALA A 37 -8.48 43.43 -37.01
CA ALA A 37 -8.79 44.77 -36.49
C ALA A 37 -10.03 44.94 -35.58
N SER A 38 -9.75 45.03 -34.27
CA SER A 38 -10.36 45.99 -33.35
C SER A 38 -9.46 46.14 -32.10
N ALA A 39 -8.42 46.97 -32.19
CA ALA A 39 -7.82 47.63 -31.03
C ALA A 39 -6.95 48.82 -31.49
N ILE A 40 -7.59 49.98 -31.72
CA ILE A 40 -6.94 51.28 -31.68
C ILE A 40 -7.79 52.16 -30.76
N ALA A 41 -7.22 52.60 -29.64
CA ALA A 41 -7.61 53.84 -28.99
C ALA A 41 -6.33 54.49 -28.50
N GLY A 42 -6.04 55.69 -29.02
CA GLY A 42 -4.73 56.33 -28.92
C GLY A 42 -4.47 57.04 -27.60
N THR A 43 -3.19 57.15 -27.27
CA THR A 43 -2.52 58.44 -27.04
C THR A 43 -1.02 58.19 -26.99
N ALA A 44 -0.28 58.87 -27.87
CA ALA A 44 1.17 58.95 -27.84
C ALA A 44 1.56 60.13 -26.94
N ILE A 45 2.50 59.94 -26.00
CA ILE A 45 3.54 60.89 -25.60
C ILE A 45 4.76 60.06 -25.12
N PHE A 46 5.84 60.21 -25.89
CA PHE A 46 7.27 60.04 -25.61
C PHE A 46 7.76 59.09 -24.51
N GLY A 47 8.50 58.07 -24.96
CA GLY A 47 9.90 57.99 -24.57
C GLY A 47 10.35 56.77 -23.77
N ILE A 48 11.10 55.91 -24.48
CA ILE A 48 12.19 55.06 -24.00
C ILE A 48 11.79 53.66 -23.49
N GLY A 49 11.77 52.70 -24.43
CA GLY A 49 12.17 51.30 -24.20
C GLY A 49 11.09 50.22 -24.35
N ALA A 50 10.79 49.77 -25.58
CA ALA A 50 10.63 48.34 -25.96
C ALA A 50 10.05 48.16 -27.38
N PRO A 51 10.86 47.73 -28.39
CA PRO A 51 10.29 46.96 -29.51
C PRO A 51 10.99 45.62 -29.81
N VAL A 52 12.19 45.36 -29.30
CA VAL A 52 12.97 44.16 -29.71
C VAL A 52 12.45 42.85 -29.07
N GLN A 53 11.84 42.93 -27.89
CA GLN A 53 11.47 41.75 -27.10
C GLN A 53 10.10 41.16 -27.47
N ALA A 54 9.14 42.00 -27.89
CA ALA A 54 7.82 41.54 -28.36
C ALA A 54 7.93 40.76 -29.68
N ASP A 55 8.78 41.23 -30.60
CA ASP A 55 9.08 40.53 -31.85
C ASP A 55 9.72 39.15 -31.59
N ALA A 56 10.61 39.06 -30.60
CA ALA A 56 11.27 37.79 -30.26
C ALA A 56 10.28 36.73 -29.71
N ILE A 57 9.34 37.14 -28.85
CA ILE A 57 8.33 36.23 -28.27
C ILE A 57 7.35 35.76 -29.36
N TRP A 58 6.85 36.69 -30.17
CA TRP A 58 5.93 36.38 -31.27
C TRP A 58 6.57 35.45 -32.31
N ASN A 59 7.83 35.71 -32.67
CA ASN A 59 8.60 34.85 -33.57
C ASN A 59 8.75 33.42 -33.01
N ARG A 60 8.97 33.27 -31.70
CA ARG A 60 9.04 31.95 -31.04
C ARG A 60 7.69 31.23 -31.11
N TRP A 61 6.59 31.95 -30.91
CA TRP A 61 5.23 31.42 -31.03
C TRP A 61 4.95 30.90 -32.44
N GLN A 62 5.21 31.73 -33.46
CA GLN A 62 5.03 31.37 -34.87
C GLN A 62 5.92 30.19 -35.30
N ALA A 63 7.17 30.15 -34.84
CA ALA A 63 8.07 29.05 -35.12
C ALA A 63 7.56 27.73 -34.53
N ALA A 64 7.07 27.75 -33.28
CA ALA A 64 6.49 26.59 -32.62
C ALA A 64 5.25 26.07 -33.38
N ASP A 65 4.32 26.96 -33.72
CA ASP A 65 3.10 26.60 -34.42
C ASP A 65 3.37 26.10 -35.85
N LYS A 66 4.33 26.70 -36.55
CA LYS A 66 4.79 26.21 -37.87
C LYS A 66 5.36 24.80 -37.75
N ALA A 67 6.19 24.53 -36.75
CA ALA A 67 6.73 23.20 -36.51
C ALA A 67 5.62 22.17 -36.22
N VAL A 68 4.63 22.53 -35.40
CA VAL A 68 3.46 21.67 -35.13
C VAL A 68 2.65 21.41 -36.40
N ALA A 69 2.36 22.44 -37.20
CA ALA A 69 1.60 22.33 -38.44
C ALA A 69 2.29 21.45 -39.48
N GLN A 70 3.62 21.37 -39.44
CA GLN A 70 4.43 20.49 -40.28
C GLN A 70 4.58 19.06 -39.72
N GLY A 71 3.93 18.75 -38.60
CA GLY A 71 4.08 17.46 -37.91
C GLY A 71 5.40 17.30 -37.16
N LYS A 72 6.24 18.34 -37.11
CA LYS A 72 7.58 18.32 -36.52
C LYS A 72 7.60 18.83 -35.09
N ARG A 73 6.80 18.21 -34.21
CA ARG A 73 6.61 18.68 -32.82
C ARG A 73 7.91 18.78 -32.01
N ALA A 74 8.91 17.95 -32.30
CA ALA A 74 10.23 18.04 -31.67
C ALA A 74 10.91 19.39 -31.91
N GLU A 75 10.76 19.99 -33.10
CA GLU A 75 11.29 21.31 -33.41
C GLU A 75 10.57 22.43 -32.61
N ALA A 76 9.34 22.18 -32.12
CA ALA A 76 8.58 23.14 -31.31
C ALA A 76 9.00 23.16 -29.83
N VAL A 77 9.63 22.09 -29.31
CA VAL A 77 9.97 21.94 -27.89
C VAL A 77 10.83 23.09 -27.36
N PRO A 78 11.96 23.48 -28.01
CA PRO A 78 12.78 24.59 -27.51
C PRO A 78 12.02 25.92 -27.47
N HIS A 79 11.05 26.11 -28.37
CA HIS A 79 10.21 27.31 -28.40
C HIS A 79 9.19 27.30 -27.25
N TRP A 80 8.52 26.17 -27.01
CA TRP A 80 7.60 26.05 -25.88
C TRP A 80 8.30 26.17 -24.53
N THR A 81 9.50 25.60 -24.37
CA THR A 81 10.30 25.76 -23.15
C THR A 81 10.61 27.23 -22.89
N PHE A 82 11.13 27.93 -23.91
CA PHE A 82 11.40 29.37 -23.82
C PHE A 82 10.14 30.17 -23.46
N LEU A 83 9.01 29.87 -24.11
CA LEU A 83 7.74 30.58 -23.85
C LEU A 83 7.23 30.30 -22.43
N THR A 84 7.32 29.06 -21.96
CA THR A 84 6.95 28.68 -20.58
C THR A 84 7.74 29.50 -19.56
N ASP A 85 9.07 29.50 -19.68
CA ASP A 85 9.96 30.19 -18.74
C ASP A 85 9.78 31.71 -18.82
N HIS A 86 9.64 32.26 -20.04
CA HIS A 86 9.41 33.69 -20.24
C HIS A 86 8.10 34.15 -19.57
N TYR A 87 6.98 33.52 -19.87
CA TYR A 87 5.68 33.92 -19.31
C TYR A 87 5.65 33.75 -17.79
N ALA A 88 6.27 32.69 -17.25
CA ALA A 88 6.43 32.52 -15.81
C ALA A 88 7.27 33.65 -15.18
N SER A 89 8.34 34.10 -15.85
CA SER A 89 9.22 35.16 -15.33
C SER A 89 8.55 36.53 -15.21
N ILE A 90 7.54 36.82 -16.05
CA ILE A 90 6.79 38.08 -16.04
C ILE A 90 5.44 37.98 -15.30
N GLY A 91 5.15 36.82 -14.69
CA GLY A 91 3.91 36.59 -13.95
C GLY A 91 2.67 36.34 -14.80
N ASP A 92 2.82 36.06 -16.10
CA ASP A 92 1.72 35.63 -16.97
C ASP A 92 1.50 34.12 -16.82
N TRP A 93 0.83 33.77 -15.73
CA TRP A 93 0.64 32.37 -15.34
C TRP A 93 -0.26 31.59 -16.31
N GLN A 94 -1.19 32.25 -16.99
CA GLN A 94 -2.07 31.56 -17.94
C GLN A 94 -1.30 31.08 -19.16
N ASN A 95 -0.46 31.94 -19.76
CA ASN A 95 0.35 31.53 -20.89
C ASN A 95 1.47 30.56 -20.47
N ALA A 96 2.05 30.73 -19.28
CA ALA A 96 3.01 29.76 -18.74
C ALA A 96 2.38 28.36 -18.60
N ALA A 97 1.16 28.28 -18.06
CA ALA A 97 0.41 27.02 -17.95
C ALA A 97 0.12 26.40 -19.33
N LEU A 98 -0.33 27.19 -20.30
CA LEU A 98 -0.62 26.71 -21.66
C LEU A 98 0.60 26.08 -22.33
N PHE A 99 1.79 26.66 -22.19
CA PHE A 99 3.01 26.12 -22.79
C PHE A 99 3.57 24.93 -22.03
N ALA A 100 3.46 24.92 -20.69
CA ALA A 100 3.73 23.73 -19.89
C ALA A 100 2.83 22.55 -20.31
N GLY A 101 1.54 22.82 -20.56
CA GLY A 101 0.56 21.87 -21.12
C GLY A 101 0.98 21.26 -22.47
N ARG A 102 1.56 22.08 -23.37
CA ARG A 102 2.08 21.56 -24.65
C ARG A 102 3.30 20.65 -24.44
N LEU A 103 4.17 21.00 -23.50
CA LEU A 103 5.38 20.23 -23.18
C LEU A 103 5.04 18.91 -22.51
N ASN A 104 4.14 18.88 -21.52
CA ASN A 104 3.77 17.62 -20.86
C ASN A 104 3.14 16.62 -21.86
N GLN A 105 2.23 17.07 -22.72
CA GLN A 105 1.62 16.21 -23.74
C GLN A 105 2.62 15.68 -24.75
N TYR A 106 3.65 16.47 -25.08
CA TYR A 106 4.72 16.04 -25.97
C TYR A 106 5.56 14.95 -25.31
N PHE A 107 6.06 15.19 -24.10
CA PHE A 107 6.95 14.27 -23.40
C PHE A 107 6.24 12.99 -22.97
N ASP A 108 4.96 13.05 -22.54
CA ASP A 108 4.16 11.86 -22.22
C ASP A 108 4.05 10.95 -23.46
N LYS A 109 3.69 11.52 -24.62
CA LYS A 109 3.62 10.78 -25.89
C LYS A 109 4.97 10.24 -26.36
N ALA A 110 6.07 10.90 -26.02
CA ALA A 110 7.42 10.45 -26.33
C ALA A 110 7.91 9.34 -25.37
N GLY A 111 7.20 9.07 -24.27
CA GLY A 111 7.65 8.17 -23.20
C GLY A 111 8.75 8.78 -22.32
N GLU A 112 8.96 10.09 -22.40
CA GLU A 112 9.90 10.85 -21.58
C GLU A 112 9.23 11.29 -20.27
N TYR A 113 8.83 10.30 -19.46
CA TYR A 113 7.90 10.51 -18.35
C TYR A 113 8.40 11.48 -17.27
N ASP A 114 9.70 11.52 -16.97
CA ASP A 114 10.25 12.48 -15.99
C ASP A 114 10.05 13.93 -16.43
N GLN A 115 10.23 14.21 -17.73
CA GLN A 115 9.94 15.53 -18.29
C GLN A 115 8.44 15.80 -18.30
N ALA A 116 7.62 14.81 -18.69
CA ALA A 116 6.17 14.93 -18.70
C ALA A 116 5.63 15.31 -17.32
N ILE A 117 6.04 14.57 -16.27
CA ILE A 117 5.66 14.81 -14.88
C ILE A 117 6.04 16.23 -14.44
N ARG A 118 7.28 16.66 -14.71
CA ARG A 118 7.73 18.02 -14.38
C ARG A 118 6.81 19.07 -15.00
N TYR A 119 6.43 18.91 -16.26
CA TYR A 119 5.57 19.88 -16.93
C TYR A 119 4.09 19.78 -16.54
N TYR A 120 3.61 18.60 -16.13
CA TYR A 120 2.29 18.45 -15.50
C TYR A 120 2.23 19.19 -14.16
N GLU A 121 3.25 19.04 -13.32
CA GLU A 121 3.35 19.74 -12.04
C GLU A 121 3.46 21.26 -12.22
N LEU A 122 4.26 21.72 -13.20
CA LEU A 122 4.38 23.14 -13.54
C LEU A 122 3.08 23.72 -14.08
N GLU A 123 2.40 23.01 -14.99
CA GLU A 123 1.09 23.43 -15.50
C GLU A 123 0.11 23.66 -14.35
N ASN A 124 -0.02 22.68 -13.44
CA ASN A 124 -0.89 22.82 -12.28
C ASN A 124 -0.48 23.99 -11.38
N GLN A 125 0.82 24.14 -11.09
CA GLN A 125 1.32 25.27 -10.30
C GLN A 125 0.95 26.62 -10.93
N TYR A 126 1.05 26.75 -12.25
CA TYR A 126 0.71 27.96 -12.97
C TYR A 126 -0.80 28.20 -13.03
N TRP A 127 -1.62 27.16 -13.19
CA TRP A 127 -3.08 27.32 -13.08
C TRP A 127 -3.51 27.80 -11.70
N LEU A 128 -2.94 27.25 -10.63
CA LEU A 128 -3.22 27.69 -9.25
C LEU A 128 -2.84 29.17 -9.04
N LYS A 129 -1.66 29.59 -9.53
CA LYS A 129 -1.25 31.01 -9.50
C LYS A 129 -2.16 31.91 -10.33
N ALA A 130 -2.81 31.38 -11.37
CA ALA A 130 -3.82 32.08 -12.16
C ALA A 130 -5.22 32.06 -11.52
N GLY A 131 -5.38 31.49 -10.31
CA GLY A 131 -6.66 31.38 -9.60
C GLY A 131 -7.60 30.32 -10.19
N LYS A 132 -7.06 29.29 -10.84
CA LYS A 132 -7.81 28.18 -11.48
C LYS A 132 -7.28 26.84 -10.98
N ASP A 133 -8.15 25.83 -10.97
CA ASP A 133 -7.84 24.44 -10.58
C ASP A 133 -7.72 23.49 -11.79
N TRP A 134 -7.63 24.05 -13.00
CA TRP A 134 -7.71 23.30 -14.25
C TRP A 134 -6.63 22.21 -14.41
N GLY A 135 -5.47 22.35 -13.76
CA GLY A 135 -4.39 21.37 -13.80
C GLY A 135 -4.55 20.17 -12.84
N ALA A 136 -5.59 20.13 -12.01
CA ALA A 136 -5.77 19.04 -11.04
C ALA A 136 -5.99 17.67 -11.72
N VAL A 137 -6.70 17.64 -12.86
CA VAL A 137 -6.90 16.42 -13.67
C VAL A 137 -5.57 15.95 -14.26
N ASP A 138 -4.71 16.88 -14.67
CA ASP A 138 -3.42 16.59 -15.29
C ASP A 138 -2.40 16.05 -14.26
N LEU A 139 -2.51 16.43 -12.99
CA LEU A 139 -1.72 15.80 -11.91
C LEU A 139 -2.05 14.32 -11.72
N GLN A 140 -3.29 13.89 -11.96
CA GLN A 140 -3.63 12.47 -11.91
C GLN A 140 -2.85 11.69 -12.95
N ARG A 141 -2.68 12.24 -14.16
CA ARG A 141 -1.85 11.62 -15.20
C ARG A 141 -0.38 11.58 -14.80
N ALA A 142 0.15 12.67 -14.22
CA ALA A 142 1.52 12.70 -13.70
C ALA A 142 1.77 11.57 -12.68
N GLU A 143 0.83 11.34 -11.78
CA GLU A 143 0.93 10.23 -10.83
C GLU A 143 0.82 8.86 -11.49
N GLN A 144 -0.04 8.68 -12.49
CA GLN A 144 -0.15 7.40 -13.24
C GLN A 144 1.16 7.01 -13.95
N ILE A 145 1.89 7.98 -14.50
CA ILE A 145 3.16 7.73 -15.21
C ILE A 145 4.39 7.79 -14.30
N ARG A 146 4.23 8.12 -13.01
CA ARG A 146 5.35 8.22 -12.07
C ARG A 146 5.92 6.84 -11.77
N THR A 147 7.19 6.64 -12.10
CA THR A 147 7.92 5.46 -11.65
C THR A 147 8.19 5.57 -10.14
N THR A 148 7.81 4.56 -9.37
CA THR A 148 8.09 4.45 -7.93
C THR A 148 8.73 3.11 -7.64
N VAL A 149 9.85 3.13 -6.91
CA VAL A 149 10.50 1.93 -6.37
C VAL A 149 10.81 2.19 -4.90
N GLU A 150 10.01 1.62 -4.01
CA GLU A 150 10.22 1.64 -2.56
C GLU A 150 10.42 0.19 -2.08
N ALA A 151 11.00 0.02 -0.90
CA ALA A 151 11.17 -1.30 -0.27
C ALA A 151 10.93 -1.19 1.23
N TYR A 152 10.31 -2.23 1.79
CA TYR A 152 9.96 -2.32 3.21
C TYR A 152 10.58 -3.59 3.78
N ILE A 153 11.25 -3.47 4.92
CA ILE A 153 11.96 -4.56 5.59
C ILE A 153 11.15 -5.04 6.81
N ARG A 154 11.04 -6.36 6.98
CA ARG A 154 10.43 -6.96 8.17
C ARG A 154 11.40 -6.87 9.35
N ILE A 155 10.92 -6.34 10.48
CA ILE A 155 11.68 -6.21 11.72
C ILE A 155 10.90 -6.80 12.91
N ALA A 156 11.60 -7.03 14.01
CA ALA A 156 11.06 -7.47 15.30
C ALA A 156 11.26 -6.42 16.42
N ASP A 157 11.56 -5.17 16.06
CA ASP A 157 11.68 -4.06 17.01
C ASP A 157 10.29 -3.48 17.32
N GLU A 158 9.69 -3.96 18.40
CA GLU A 158 8.33 -3.59 18.80
C GLU A 158 8.20 -2.09 19.13
N GLU A 159 9.23 -1.46 19.69
CA GLU A 159 9.19 -0.02 20.01
C GLU A 159 9.07 0.81 18.74
N VAL A 160 9.88 0.51 17.73
CA VAL A 160 9.80 1.16 16.42
C VAL A 160 8.43 0.93 15.79
N LEU A 161 7.92 -0.31 15.82
CA LEU A 161 6.64 -0.68 15.24
C LEU A 161 5.47 0.02 15.91
N MET A 162 5.46 0.10 17.25
CA MET A 162 4.43 0.84 17.99
C MET A 162 4.50 2.33 17.70
N ARG A 163 5.69 2.93 17.74
CA ARG A 163 5.88 4.38 17.54
C ARG A 163 5.35 4.86 16.19
N GLN A 164 5.60 4.13 15.10
CA GLN A 164 5.07 4.50 13.78
C GLN A 164 3.55 4.29 13.66
N ALA A 165 3.00 3.42 14.51
CA ALA A 165 1.63 2.94 14.43
C ALA A 165 0.71 3.65 15.43
N GLN A 166 1.21 4.53 16.29
CA GLN A 166 0.44 5.30 17.28
C GLN A 166 0.05 6.69 16.76
N PRO A 167 -1.07 7.27 17.26
CA PRO A 167 -1.40 8.67 17.00
C PRO A 167 -0.45 9.58 17.78
N ALA A 168 -0.26 10.81 17.34
CA ALA A 168 0.71 11.71 17.97
C ALA A 168 0.35 12.11 19.41
N GLY A 169 -0.93 12.05 19.78
CA GLY A 169 -1.39 12.24 21.16
C GLY A 169 -1.22 11.01 22.05
N GLY A 170 -0.73 9.87 21.51
CA GLY A 170 -0.53 8.60 22.23
C GLY A 170 -1.82 7.85 22.63
N LYS A 171 -2.97 8.53 22.67
CA LYS A 171 -4.27 7.92 23.01
C LYS A 171 -4.85 7.16 21.82
N LEU A 172 -4.98 5.85 21.98
CA LEU A 172 -5.70 4.99 21.03
C LEU A 172 -7.23 5.20 21.13
N GLU A 173 -7.91 5.11 20.00
CA GLU A 173 -9.37 5.16 19.86
C GLU A 173 -10.03 3.82 20.19
N LYS A 174 -11.36 3.82 20.29
CA LYS A 174 -12.13 2.60 20.58
C LYS A 174 -11.81 1.49 19.58
N PHE A 175 -11.46 0.31 20.08
CA PHE A 175 -11.09 -0.88 19.31
C PHE A 175 -9.80 -0.75 18.49
N GLU A 176 -9.03 0.30 18.67
CA GLU A 176 -7.80 0.51 17.93
C GLU A 176 -6.67 -0.43 18.41
N PRO A 177 -6.05 -1.21 17.51
CA PRO A 177 -4.88 -2.01 17.86
C PRO A 177 -3.64 -1.11 17.98
N ALA A 178 -2.72 -1.43 18.89
CA ALA A 178 -1.48 -0.69 19.04
C ALA A 178 -0.67 -0.74 17.73
N TYR A 179 -0.58 -1.92 17.12
CA TYR A 179 -0.11 -2.11 15.74
C TYR A 179 -0.70 -3.39 15.14
N GLY A 180 -0.50 -3.61 13.84
CA GLY A 180 -1.23 -4.62 13.06
C GLY A 180 -2.53 -4.07 12.45
N THR A 181 -3.18 -4.92 11.66
CA THR A 181 -4.32 -4.55 10.83
C THR A 181 -5.40 -5.62 10.96
N TYR A 182 -6.63 -5.24 11.32
CA TYR A 182 -7.78 -6.14 11.25
C TYR A 182 -8.11 -6.48 9.80
N ILE A 183 -8.44 -7.74 9.56
CA ILE A 183 -9.03 -8.16 8.28
C ILE A 183 -10.54 -8.33 8.44
N GLY A 184 -11.29 -7.76 7.52
CA GLY A 184 -12.74 -7.85 7.47
C GLY A 184 -13.24 -8.35 6.12
N MET A 185 -14.49 -8.81 6.08
CA MET A 185 -15.10 -9.29 4.84
C MET A 185 -16.61 -9.05 4.80
N TYR A 186 -17.14 -8.68 3.63
CA TYR A 186 -18.55 -8.80 3.29
C TYR A 186 -18.79 -10.14 2.62
N THR A 187 -19.80 -10.91 3.05
CA THR A 187 -19.99 -12.30 2.62
C THR A 187 -21.41 -12.65 2.18
N GLU A 188 -22.33 -11.69 2.18
CA GLU A 188 -23.76 -11.98 2.00
C GLU A 188 -24.08 -12.58 0.63
N ARG A 189 -23.43 -12.02 -0.40
CA ARG A 189 -23.61 -12.40 -1.80
C ARG A 189 -22.59 -13.42 -2.30
N ASP A 190 -21.76 -13.99 -1.41
CA ASP A 190 -20.99 -15.19 -1.72
C ASP A 190 -21.93 -16.41 -1.58
N PRO A 191 -22.18 -17.18 -2.65
CA PRO A 191 -23.13 -18.29 -2.66
C PRO A 191 -22.72 -19.47 -1.75
N GLN A 192 -21.49 -19.49 -1.26
CA GLN A 192 -21.00 -20.49 -0.30
C GLN A 192 -21.02 -19.98 1.14
N MET A 193 -21.00 -18.67 1.34
CA MET A 193 -20.97 -18.07 2.68
C MET A 193 -22.32 -17.57 3.15
N HIS A 194 -23.09 -16.81 2.37
CA HIS A 194 -24.41 -16.26 2.76
C HIS A 194 -24.46 -15.68 4.19
N ASN A 195 -23.42 -14.93 4.60
CA ASN A 195 -23.25 -14.40 5.97
C ASN A 195 -23.13 -15.43 7.12
N TYR A 196 -22.84 -16.68 6.82
CA TYR A 196 -22.30 -17.63 7.79
C TYR A 196 -20.80 -17.35 7.95
N PHE A 197 -20.49 -16.36 8.80
CA PHE A 197 -19.17 -15.77 8.97
C PHE A 197 -18.06 -16.78 9.32
N ASP A 198 -18.39 -17.81 10.09
CA ASP A 198 -17.53 -18.93 10.46
C ASP A 198 -17.01 -19.73 9.25
N ARG A 199 -17.68 -19.67 8.09
CA ARG A 199 -17.23 -20.37 6.87
C ARG A 199 -16.02 -19.73 6.21
N SER A 200 -15.76 -18.44 6.44
CA SER A 200 -14.64 -17.75 5.79
C SER A 200 -13.27 -18.39 6.11
N GLU A 201 -13.09 -18.89 7.35
CA GLU A 201 -11.86 -19.58 7.75
C GLU A 201 -11.62 -20.87 6.96
N GLN A 202 -12.69 -21.60 6.61
CA GLN A 202 -12.61 -22.83 5.82
C GLN A 202 -12.11 -22.56 4.39
N PHE A 203 -12.33 -21.37 3.86
CA PHE A 203 -11.97 -21.01 2.50
C PHE A 203 -10.63 -20.29 2.39
N TYR A 204 -10.27 -19.50 3.40
CA TYR A 204 -9.07 -18.65 3.35
C TYR A 204 -7.99 -19.04 4.37
N ASN A 205 -8.20 -20.14 5.12
CA ASN A 205 -7.31 -20.64 6.16
C ASN A 205 -6.97 -19.61 7.24
N LYS A 206 -7.86 -18.62 7.42
CA LYS A 206 -7.75 -17.61 8.47
C LYS A 206 -9.11 -17.01 8.77
N LYS A 207 -9.40 -16.87 10.07
CA LYS A 207 -10.59 -16.19 10.56
C LYS A 207 -10.48 -14.66 10.35
N HIS A 208 -11.59 -14.02 9.99
CA HIS A 208 -11.65 -12.56 9.89
C HIS A 208 -12.08 -11.92 11.22
N ALA A 209 -11.55 -10.74 11.51
CA ALA A 209 -11.82 -10.01 12.74
C ALA A 209 -13.20 -9.34 12.76
N LEU A 210 -13.71 -8.93 11.59
CA LEU A 210 -15.02 -8.30 11.45
C LEU A 210 -15.72 -8.63 10.14
N TYR A 211 -17.05 -8.56 10.14
CA TYR A 211 -17.85 -8.77 8.93
C TYR A 211 -18.75 -7.58 8.64
N LEU A 212 -18.77 -7.15 7.39
CA LEU A 212 -19.62 -6.06 6.91
C LEU A 212 -21.02 -6.58 6.63
N ALA A 213 -22.01 -5.87 7.15
CA ALA A 213 -23.42 -6.02 6.82
C ALA A 213 -24.06 -4.64 6.57
N TYR A 214 -25.14 -4.61 5.80
CA TYR A 214 -25.89 -3.40 5.52
C TYR A 214 -27.24 -3.42 6.24
N ALA A 215 -27.68 -2.26 6.71
CA ALA A 215 -29.00 -2.09 7.31
C ALA A 215 -29.52 -0.67 7.05
N PRO A 216 -30.82 -0.49 6.78
CA PRO A 216 -31.39 0.84 6.65
C PRO A 216 -31.67 1.46 8.03
N VAL A 217 -31.61 2.80 8.12
CA VAL A 217 -31.82 3.55 9.37
C VAL A 217 -33.22 3.37 9.96
N ASN A 218 -34.22 3.15 9.12
CA ASN A 218 -35.61 2.95 9.55
C ASN A 218 -35.93 1.51 9.98
N ALA A 219 -34.96 0.59 9.97
CA ALA A 219 -35.12 -0.76 10.49
C ALA A 219 -34.61 -0.90 11.92
N THR A 220 -35.14 -1.89 12.64
CA THR A 220 -34.60 -2.31 13.93
C THR A 220 -33.18 -2.86 13.80
N PHE A 221 -32.41 -2.84 14.88
CA PHE A 221 -31.07 -3.43 14.92
C PHE A 221 -31.06 -4.87 14.35
N PRO A 222 -30.15 -5.19 13.40
CA PRO A 222 -30.17 -6.48 12.70
C PRO A 222 -29.55 -7.59 13.57
N LYS A 223 -30.33 -8.07 14.56
CA LYS A 223 -29.89 -9.03 15.59
C LYS A 223 -29.25 -10.30 15.02
N GLN A 224 -29.69 -10.77 13.85
CA GLN A 224 -29.14 -11.98 13.24
C GLN A 224 -27.66 -11.86 12.88
N TYR A 225 -27.22 -10.71 12.34
CA TYR A 225 -25.80 -10.50 12.06
C TYR A 225 -24.96 -10.51 13.34
N ALA A 226 -25.47 -9.96 14.43
CA ALA A 226 -24.77 -9.97 15.72
C ALA A 226 -24.62 -11.39 16.28
N VAL A 227 -25.65 -12.22 16.13
CA VAL A 227 -25.57 -13.65 16.50
C VAL A 227 -24.49 -14.35 15.69
N ARG A 228 -24.43 -14.12 14.37
CA ARG A 228 -23.39 -14.70 13.49
C ARG A 228 -21.99 -14.22 13.86
N ALA A 229 -21.81 -12.93 14.13
CA ALA A 229 -20.53 -12.37 14.56
C ALA A 229 -20.09 -12.97 15.89
N LYS A 230 -20.99 -13.10 16.86
CA LYS A 230 -20.71 -13.74 18.14
C LYS A 230 -20.32 -15.21 17.99
N GLN A 231 -21.02 -15.96 17.13
CA GLN A 231 -20.68 -17.37 16.81
C GLN A 231 -19.29 -17.50 16.19
N ALA A 232 -18.95 -16.61 15.26
CA ALA A 232 -17.63 -16.56 14.66
C ALA A 232 -16.57 -16.00 15.63
N GLY A 233 -16.94 -15.38 16.75
CA GLY A 233 -16.04 -14.66 17.65
C GLY A 233 -15.43 -13.42 16.99
N ALA A 234 -16.19 -12.73 16.16
CA ALA A 234 -15.81 -11.55 15.38
C ALA A 234 -16.62 -10.32 15.81
N ALA A 235 -16.18 -9.15 15.36
CA ALA A 235 -16.93 -7.91 15.44
C ALA A 235 -17.88 -7.75 14.24
N LEU A 236 -18.77 -6.76 14.31
CA LEU A 236 -19.58 -6.32 13.18
C LEU A 236 -19.09 -4.98 12.65
N GLN A 237 -19.10 -4.83 11.34
CA GLN A 237 -19.14 -3.53 10.69
C GLN A 237 -20.52 -3.36 10.07
N ILE A 238 -21.22 -2.27 10.36
CA ILE A 238 -22.57 -2.01 9.84
C ILE A 238 -22.54 -0.76 8.97
N GLY A 239 -22.77 -0.94 7.68
CA GLY A 239 -23.18 0.14 6.77
C GLY A 239 -24.61 0.52 7.10
N TRP A 240 -24.81 1.67 7.76
CA TRP A 240 -26.12 2.09 8.24
C TRP A 240 -26.67 3.24 7.40
N GLU A 241 -27.59 2.91 6.52
CA GLU A 241 -27.96 3.74 5.38
C GLU A 241 -29.28 4.48 5.59
N PRO A 242 -29.30 5.82 5.54
CA PRO A 242 -30.54 6.58 5.62
C PRO A 242 -31.22 6.62 4.24
N SER A 243 -31.73 5.48 3.77
CA SER A 243 -32.43 5.37 2.47
C SER A 243 -33.73 6.19 2.38
N GLY A 244 -34.21 6.74 3.50
CA GLY A 244 -35.27 7.76 3.56
C GLY A 244 -34.76 9.21 3.59
N GLY A 245 -33.46 9.43 3.37
CA GLY A 245 -32.78 10.72 3.50
C GLY A 245 -32.41 11.08 4.95
N LEU A 246 -31.60 12.13 5.11
CA LEU A 246 -31.11 12.56 6.44
C LEU A 246 -32.22 12.95 7.42
N ASP A 247 -33.39 13.39 6.94
CA ASP A 247 -34.53 13.73 7.80
C ASP A 247 -35.17 12.51 8.47
N SER A 248 -35.02 11.32 7.88
CA SER A 248 -35.52 10.07 8.47
C SER A 248 -34.73 9.64 9.71
N VAL A 249 -33.55 10.22 9.93
CA VAL A 249 -32.69 9.93 11.09
C VAL A 249 -33.18 10.76 12.27
N THR A 250 -33.96 10.14 13.15
CA THR A 250 -34.53 10.77 14.35
C THR A 250 -33.93 10.19 15.62
N GLU A 251 -33.92 10.94 16.72
CA GLU A 251 -33.40 10.44 18.00
C GLU A 251 -34.11 9.14 18.44
N GLU A 252 -35.43 9.04 18.25
CA GLU A 252 -36.20 7.85 18.58
C GLU A 252 -35.69 6.62 17.82
N THR A 253 -35.53 6.74 16.50
CA THR A 253 -35.02 5.65 15.66
C THR A 253 -33.60 5.24 16.07
N VAL A 254 -32.74 6.22 16.37
CA VAL A 254 -31.35 5.96 16.75
C VAL A 254 -31.27 5.32 18.14
N ARG A 255 -32.03 5.80 19.14
CA ARG A 255 -32.06 5.21 20.49
C ARG A 255 -32.60 3.78 20.48
N SER A 256 -33.66 3.53 19.72
CA SER A 256 -34.21 2.17 19.56
C SER A 256 -33.17 1.21 18.98
N TRP A 257 -32.47 1.64 17.92
CA TRP A 257 -31.39 0.85 17.31
C TRP A 257 -30.20 0.66 18.26
N ALA A 258 -29.78 1.71 18.97
CA ALA A 258 -28.66 1.69 19.91
C ALA A 258 -28.86 0.69 21.05
N ARG A 259 -30.09 0.59 21.60
CA ARG A 259 -30.40 -0.42 22.62
C ARG A 259 -30.21 -1.85 22.11
N GLY A 260 -30.65 -2.12 20.88
CA GLY A 260 -30.39 -3.40 20.21
C GLY A 260 -28.89 -3.67 20.00
N ALA A 261 -28.12 -2.64 19.63
CA ALA A 261 -26.67 -2.73 19.48
C ALA A 261 -25.94 -3.01 20.81
N LYS A 262 -26.41 -2.41 21.92
CA LYS A 262 -25.92 -2.69 23.27
C LYS A 262 -26.18 -4.14 23.67
N GLU A 263 -27.41 -4.61 23.47
CA GLU A 263 -27.83 -5.99 23.76
C GLU A 263 -27.03 -7.03 22.97
N ALA A 264 -26.56 -6.69 21.77
CA ALA A 264 -25.76 -7.57 20.93
C ALA A 264 -24.47 -8.05 21.61
N GLY A 265 -23.86 -7.19 22.45
CA GLY A 265 -22.68 -7.53 23.25
C GLY A 265 -21.43 -7.89 22.44
N VAL A 266 -21.36 -7.49 21.18
CA VAL A 266 -20.18 -7.60 20.31
C VAL A 266 -19.62 -6.21 19.98
N PRO A 267 -18.33 -6.07 19.66
CA PRO A 267 -17.81 -4.83 19.10
C PRO A 267 -18.49 -4.51 17.77
N ILE A 268 -18.90 -3.25 17.58
CA ILE A 268 -19.57 -2.79 16.36
C ILE A 268 -18.83 -1.56 15.82
N PHE A 269 -18.48 -1.57 14.54
CA PHE A 269 -18.03 -0.42 13.77
C PHE A 269 -19.22 0.13 12.98
N LEU A 270 -19.78 1.25 13.40
CA LEU A 270 -20.94 1.86 12.75
C LEU A 270 -20.49 2.82 11.65
N ARG A 271 -20.56 2.35 10.41
CA ARG A 271 -20.34 3.13 9.19
C ARG A 271 -21.65 3.82 8.82
N TYR A 272 -21.96 4.90 9.52
CA TYR A 272 -23.19 5.67 9.34
C TYR A 272 -23.13 6.55 8.08
N ALA A 273 -24.14 6.44 7.21
CA ALA A 273 -24.36 7.31 6.05
C ALA A 273 -23.07 7.52 5.24
N SER A 274 -22.36 6.44 4.91
CA SER A 274 -21.10 6.47 4.17
C SER A 274 -21.25 7.03 2.76
N GLU A 275 -20.12 7.42 2.17
CA GLU A 275 -20.02 7.90 0.78
C GLU A 275 -20.83 9.15 0.45
N MET A 276 -21.28 9.88 1.47
CA MET A 276 -21.96 11.18 1.42
C MET A 276 -21.29 12.24 0.53
N ASN A 277 -20.00 12.09 0.24
CA ASN A 277 -19.25 12.99 -0.64
C ASN A 277 -19.56 12.78 -2.14
N GLY A 278 -20.20 11.67 -2.53
CA GLY A 278 -20.58 11.34 -3.90
C GLY A 278 -22.09 11.47 -4.16
N PRO A 279 -22.52 11.86 -5.39
CA PRO A 279 -23.93 12.09 -5.71
C PRO A 279 -24.76 10.81 -5.94
N TRP A 280 -24.16 9.62 -5.80
CA TRP A 280 -24.87 8.33 -5.94
C TRP A 280 -25.71 7.96 -4.71
N VAL A 281 -25.48 8.62 -3.57
CA VAL A 281 -26.30 8.45 -2.37
C VAL A 281 -27.24 9.63 -2.15
N ILE A 282 -28.45 9.36 -1.65
CA ILE A 282 -29.47 10.41 -1.45
C ILE A 282 -29.20 11.34 -0.26
N TRP A 283 -28.23 10.98 0.59
CA TRP A 283 -27.78 11.79 1.74
C TRP A 283 -26.57 12.68 1.41
N HIS A 284 -26.28 12.86 0.11
CA HIS A 284 -25.33 13.83 -0.42
C HIS A 284 -25.92 15.25 -0.52
N GLY A 285 -25.04 16.25 -0.58
CA GLY A 285 -25.34 17.62 -1.01
C GLY A 285 -25.52 18.62 0.13
N ASP A 286 -25.68 18.16 1.38
CA ASP A 286 -25.84 19.00 2.56
C ASP A 286 -24.88 18.57 3.69
N PRO A 287 -23.62 19.04 3.65
CA PRO A 287 -22.62 18.66 4.63
C PRO A 287 -22.96 19.11 6.05
N GLN A 288 -23.62 20.26 6.22
CA GLN A 288 -23.97 20.78 7.55
C GLN A 288 -25.05 19.91 8.21
N LYS A 289 -26.07 19.53 7.46
CA LYS A 289 -27.09 18.60 7.95
C LYS A 289 -26.52 17.22 8.23
N TYR A 290 -25.63 16.73 7.37
CA TYR A 290 -24.92 15.48 7.62
C TYR A 290 -24.16 15.52 8.95
N ILE A 291 -23.35 16.57 9.17
CA ILE A 291 -22.58 16.75 10.42
C ILE A 291 -23.52 16.78 11.63
N ALA A 292 -24.63 17.53 11.56
CA ALA A 292 -25.59 17.59 12.66
C ALA A 292 -26.19 16.21 13.00
N LYS A 293 -26.55 15.42 11.99
CA LYS A 293 -27.07 14.06 12.21
C LYS A 293 -25.99 13.09 12.70
N PHE A 294 -24.78 13.16 12.16
CA PHE A 294 -23.66 12.32 12.61
C PHE A 294 -23.36 12.56 14.10
N ARG A 295 -23.32 13.81 14.54
CA ARG A 295 -23.10 14.18 15.95
C ARG A 295 -24.21 13.65 16.86
N MET A 296 -25.47 13.81 16.48
CA MET A 296 -26.61 13.24 17.21
C MET A 296 -26.51 11.71 17.33
N VAL A 297 -26.16 11.01 16.23
CA VAL A 297 -25.97 9.55 16.26
C VAL A 297 -24.83 9.17 17.20
N HIS A 298 -23.68 9.85 17.10
CA HIS A 298 -22.55 9.63 17.99
C HIS A 298 -22.94 9.78 19.46
N ASP A 299 -23.60 10.89 19.82
CA ASP A 299 -23.93 11.20 21.23
C ASP A 299 -24.87 10.14 21.82
N ILE A 300 -25.85 9.68 21.03
CA ILE A 300 -26.74 8.58 21.43
C ILE A 300 -25.97 7.26 21.57
N MET A 301 -25.04 6.94 20.66
CA MET A 301 -24.22 5.72 20.78
C MET A 301 -23.32 5.76 22.01
N ALA A 302 -22.72 6.92 22.31
CA ALA A 302 -21.90 7.11 23.50
C ALA A 302 -22.70 6.91 24.80
N GLU A 303 -23.96 7.34 24.83
CA GLU A 303 -24.87 7.19 25.97
C GLU A 303 -25.41 5.76 26.11
N GLU A 304 -25.94 5.19 25.02
CA GLU A 304 -26.77 3.98 25.07
C GLU A 304 -25.98 2.71 24.71
N ALA A 305 -25.00 2.79 23.79
CA ALA A 305 -24.31 1.67 23.16
C ALA A 305 -22.78 1.84 23.11
N PRO A 306 -22.08 1.86 24.26
CA PRO A 306 -20.64 2.13 24.30
C PRO A 306 -19.78 1.10 23.56
N ASN A 307 -20.33 -0.07 23.20
CA ASN A 307 -19.70 -1.08 22.34
C ASN A 307 -19.70 -0.73 20.84
N VAL A 308 -20.22 0.43 20.46
CA VAL A 308 -20.22 0.93 19.07
C VAL A 308 -19.11 1.97 18.88
N ALA A 309 -18.23 1.77 17.90
CA ALA A 309 -17.29 2.77 17.40
C ALA A 309 -17.88 3.49 16.18
N MET A 310 -17.83 4.81 16.18
CA MET A 310 -18.33 5.66 15.08
C MET A 310 -17.30 5.76 13.97
N VAL A 311 -17.70 5.38 12.75
CA VAL A 311 -16.85 5.40 11.55
C VAL A 311 -17.35 6.45 10.57
N TRP A 312 -16.55 7.50 10.34
CA TRP A 312 -16.79 8.46 9.27
C TRP A 312 -16.12 7.96 7.99
N SER A 313 -16.90 7.63 6.97
CA SER A 313 -16.42 6.89 5.79
C SER A 313 -16.86 7.54 4.48
N PRO A 314 -16.11 8.51 3.93
CA PRO A 314 -16.29 8.95 2.55
C PRO A 314 -15.99 7.83 1.54
N GLY A 315 -16.44 7.98 0.30
CA GLY A 315 -15.94 7.23 -0.85
C GLY A 315 -14.70 7.92 -1.41
N GLU A 316 -13.71 7.19 -1.90
CA GLU A 316 -12.42 7.72 -2.38
C GLU A 316 -12.56 8.82 -3.45
N VAL A 317 -13.61 8.74 -4.25
CA VAL A 317 -13.99 9.76 -5.23
C VAL A 317 -15.38 10.30 -4.86
N PRO A 318 -15.69 11.59 -5.10
CA PRO A 318 -14.75 12.68 -5.33
C PRO A 318 -14.01 13.06 -4.04
N MET A 319 -12.68 13.17 -4.12
CA MET A 319 -11.83 13.51 -2.98
C MET A 319 -12.03 14.95 -2.48
N TYR A 320 -12.24 15.91 -3.39
CA TYR A 320 -12.29 17.35 -3.07
C TYR A 320 -13.47 17.78 -2.19
N SER A 321 -14.52 16.98 -2.07
CA SER A 321 -15.72 17.31 -1.28
C SER A 321 -15.76 16.59 0.08
N MET A 322 -14.86 15.64 0.35
CA MET A 322 -14.89 14.80 1.55
C MET A 322 -14.88 15.63 2.83
N ASP A 323 -13.91 16.55 2.97
CA ASP A 323 -13.64 17.25 4.23
C ASP A 323 -14.79 18.13 4.70
N ALA A 324 -15.64 18.60 3.77
CA ALA A 324 -16.82 19.38 4.10
C ALA A 324 -17.81 18.60 4.98
N TYR A 325 -17.77 17.26 4.95
CA TYR A 325 -18.63 16.36 5.72
C TYR A 325 -17.99 15.90 7.03
N TYR A 326 -16.76 16.30 7.37
CA TYR A 326 -16.07 15.81 8.56
C TYR A 326 -16.73 16.37 9.84
N PRO A 327 -17.28 15.52 10.74
CA PRO A 327 -18.04 15.99 11.90
C PRO A 327 -17.17 16.47 13.06
N GLY A 328 -15.84 16.27 12.98
CA GLY A 328 -14.84 16.67 13.98
C GLY A 328 -14.39 15.50 14.86
N ASP A 329 -13.17 15.59 15.37
CA ASP A 329 -12.47 14.52 16.11
C ASP A 329 -13.24 13.99 17.32
N ALA A 330 -14.01 14.85 17.98
CA ALA A 330 -14.77 14.47 19.17
C ALA A 330 -15.90 13.46 18.87
N TYR A 331 -16.28 13.29 17.60
CA TYR A 331 -17.40 12.46 17.17
C TYR A 331 -16.97 11.24 16.34
N VAL A 332 -15.69 11.17 15.93
CA VAL A 332 -15.17 10.12 15.05
C VAL A 332 -14.19 9.24 15.80
N ASP A 333 -14.50 7.96 15.98
CA ASP A 333 -13.53 6.99 16.48
C ASP A 333 -12.59 6.55 15.33
N TRP A 334 -13.12 6.33 14.12
CA TRP A 334 -12.36 5.84 12.97
C TRP A 334 -12.65 6.63 11.69
N VAL A 335 -11.60 6.91 10.91
CA VAL A 335 -11.73 7.43 9.55
C VAL A 335 -11.73 6.25 8.59
N GLY A 336 -12.89 5.98 8.01
CA GLY A 336 -13.14 4.97 6.98
C GLY A 336 -12.89 5.50 5.57
N VAL A 337 -12.84 4.59 4.60
CA VAL A 337 -12.94 4.91 3.16
C VAL A 337 -13.48 3.71 2.38
N SER A 338 -14.33 3.98 1.39
CA SER A 338 -14.63 3.03 0.32
C SER A 338 -13.70 3.25 -0.87
N THR A 339 -12.99 2.22 -1.31
CA THR A 339 -12.08 2.30 -2.45
C THR A 339 -12.04 1.00 -3.23
N TYR A 340 -12.24 1.07 -4.54
CA TYR A 340 -12.28 -0.12 -5.41
C TYR A 340 -11.14 -0.09 -6.44
N ASN A 341 -10.53 -1.26 -6.63
CA ASN A 341 -9.43 -1.47 -7.57
C ASN A 341 -9.98 -2.22 -8.78
N GLU A 342 -10.20 -1.50 -9.85
CA GLU A 342 -10.87 -2.02 -11.04
C GLU A 342 -10.10 -1.56 -12.28
N PRO A 343 -10.07 -2.36 -13.35
CA PRO A 343 -9.47 -1.95 -14.62
C PRO A 343 -10.22 -0.80 -15.28
N TYR A 344 -11.55 -0.81 -15.17
CA TYR A 344 -12.43 0.20 -15.73
C TYR A 344 -13.45 0.64 -14.69
N GLU A 345 -13.82 1.91 -14.72
CA GLU A 345 -14.84 2.46 -13.82
C GLU A 345 -16.16 1.69 -13.97
N ASN A 346 -16.71 1.18 -12.86
CA ASN A 346 -17.90 0.32 -12.82
C ASN A 346 -17.81 -0.94 -13.71
N GLY A 347 -16.59 -1.36 -14.04
CA GLY A 347 -16.32 -2.44 -14.98
C GLY A 347 -16.78 -2.13 -16.41
N ASP A 348 -16.86 -0.86 -16.79
CA ASP A 348 -17.26 -0.43 -18.13
C ASP A 348 -16.11 0.25 -18.88
N PRO A 349 -15.58 -0.36 -19.95
CA PRO A 349 -14.53 0.26 -20.78
C PRO A 349 -14.90 1.65 -21.33
N ALA A 350 -16.19 1.99 -21.36
CA ALA A 350 -16.66 3.31 -21.78
C ALA A 350 -16.64 4.39 -20.67
N GLN A 351 -16.52 4.03 -19.39
CA GLN A 351 -16.64 4.97 -18.26
C GLN A 351 -15.29 5.50 -17.75
N GLY A 352 -14.18 4.80 -18.02
CA GLY A 352 -12.83 5.31 -17.74
C GLY A 352 -11.84 4.17 -17.51
N ASN A 353 -10.58 4.35 -17.95
CA ASN A 353 -9.52 3.39 -17.66
C ASN A 353 -8.84 3.73 -16.33
N MET A 354 -8.92 2.80 -15.37
CA MET A 354 -8.36 2.94 -14.04
C MET A 354 -7.13 2.05 -13.82
N GLN A 355 -6.68 1.29 -14.82
CA GLN A 355 -5.57 0.34 -14.69
C GLN A 355 -4.28 1.00 -14.19
N ALA A 356 -4.01 2.24 -14.61
CA ALA A 356 -2.80 2.96 -14.24
C ALA A 356 -2.82 3.55 -12.83
N THR A 357 -3.96 3.53 -12.16
CA THR A 357 -4.07 4.00 -10.77
C THR A 357 -3.69 2.90 -9.79
N SER A 358 -3.09 3.28 -8.68
CA SER A 358 -2.66 2.38 -7.61
C SER A 358 -3.48 2.62 -6.33
N PRO A 359 -3.90 1.56 -5.60
CA PRO A 359 -4.51 1.74 -4.27
C PRO A 359 -3.60 2.49 -3.29
N ILE A 360 -2.29 2.46 -3.53
CA ILE A 360 -1.29 3.07 -2.63
C ILE A 360 -1.42 4.60 -2.60
N GLU A 361 -1.55 5.25 -3.76
CA GLU A 361 -1.66 6.71 -3.82
C GLU A 361 -3.07 7.21 -3.47
N ARG A 362 -4.09 6.39 -3.73
CA ARG A 362 -5.49 6.72 -3.42
C ARG A 362 -5.75 6.90 -1.92
N LEU A 363 -4.98 6.21 -1.06
CA LEU A 363 -5.08 6.37 0.39
C LEU A 363 -4.26 7.56 0.94
N ASP A 364 -3.31 8.09 0.16
CA ASP A 364 -2.28 9.02 0.64
C ASP A 364 -2.88 10.31 1.21
N TYR A 365 -3.91 10.85 0.57
CA TYR A 365 -4.62 12.05 1.04
C TYR A 365 -5.21 11.86 2.44
N LEU A 366 -6.04 10.82 2.61
CA LEU A 366 -6.68 10.53 3.90
C LEU A 366 -5.65 10.21 4.97
N TYR A 367 -4.58 9.47 4.61
CA TYR A 367 -3.50 9.17 5.52
C TYR A 367 -2.83 10.44 6.04
N LYS A 368 -2.38 11.32 5.14
CA LYS A 368 -1.72 12.58 5.51
C LYS A 368 -2.64 13.51 6.32
N THR A 369 -3.95 13.50 6.03
CA THR A 369 -4.90 14.42 6.64
C THR A 369 -5.35 13.98 8.04
N TYR A 370 -5.57 12.68 8.25
CA TYR A 370 -6.24 12.16 9.44
C TYR A 370 -5.41 11.20 10.29
N ALA A 371 -4.44 10.47 9.70
CA ALA A 371 -3.77 9.35 10.38
C ALA A 371 -2.98 9.75 11.63
N HIS A 372 -2.53 11.00 11.71
CA HIS A 372 -1.84 11.55 12.89
C HIS A 372 -2.73 11.60 14.15
N ARG A 373 -4.06 11.62 13.97
CA ARG A 373 -5.04 11.80 15.05
C ARG A 373 -6.03 10.65 15.17
N LYS A 374 -6.38 9.99 14.07
CA LYS A 374 -7.40 8.91 14.03
C LYS A 374 -6.86 7.67 13.32
N PRO A 375 -7.24 6.45 13.74
CA PRO A 375 -6.94 5.26 12.97
C PRO A 375 -7.68 5.29 11.63
N LEU A 376 -7.02 4.81 10.59
CA LEU A 376 -7.65 4.59 9.29
C LEU A 376 -8.18 3.17 9.16
N MET A 377 -9.33 3.04 8.51
CA MET A 377 -9.90 1.77 8.06
C MET A 377 -10.24 1.91 6.57
N ILE A 378 -9.81 0.96 5.75
CA ILE A 378 -10.47 0.73 4.46
C ILE A 378 -11.73 -0.04 4.80
N SER A 379 -12.81 0.69 4.99
CA SER A 379 -14.09 0.14 5.44
C SER A 379 -14.78 -0.65 4.34
N GLU A 380 -14.38 -0.43 3.09
CA GLU A 380 -14.82 -1.25 1.98
C GLU A 380 -13.80 -1.20 0.84
N THR A 381 -13.35 -2.36 0.39
CA THR A 381 -12.55 -2.46 -0.82
C THR A 381 -12.76 -3.76 -1.55
N ALA A 382 -12.64 -3.72 -2.86
CA ALA A 382 -12.57 -4.91 -3.68
C ALA A 382 -11.47 -4.78 -4.74
N VAL A 383 -11.05 -5.91 -5.29
CA VAL A 383 -10.10 -5.98 -6.41
C VAL A 383 -10.71 -6.83 -7.50
N SER A 384 -11.04 -6.21 -8.64
CA SER A 384 -11.67 -6.90 -9.76
C SER A 384 -10.65 -7.81 -10.44
N HIS A 385 -11.04 -9.07 -10.66
CA HIS A 385 -10.28 -10.01 -11.49
C HIS A 385 -10.98 -10.33 -12.81
N TYR A 386 -12.19 -9.82 -13.00
CA TYR A 386 -12.99 -10.05 -14.20
C TYR A 386 -14.05 -8.95 -14.35
N ALA A 387 -14.29 -8.51 -15.59
CA ALA A 387 -15.38 -7.62 -15.93
C ALA A 387 -16.42 -8.38 -16.77
N ASN A 388 -17.66 -8.46 -16.28
CA ASN A 388 -18.80 -9.09 -16.96
C ASN A 388 -19.17 -8.39 -18.28
N ILE A 389 -18.68 -7.16 -18.49
CA ILE A 389 -18.63 -6.48 -19.77
C ILE A 389 -17.22 -5.87 -19.88
N PRO A 390 -16.41 -6.20 -20.89
CA PRO A 390 -16.76 -6.93 -22.11
C PRO A 390 -16.68 -8.47 -21.99
N LYS A 391 -16.62 -9.05 -20.78
CA LYS A 391 -16.32 -10.47 -20.48
C LYS A 391 -14.83 -10.79 -20.55
N GLU A 392 -14.03 -9.97 -19.86
CA GLU A 392 -12.57 -10.03 -19.90
C GLU A 392 -11.99 -10.34 -18.51
N SER A 393 -10.95 -11.18 -18.48
CA SER A 393 -10.19 -11.48 -17.27
C SER A 393 -9.06 -10.49 -17.07
N PHE A 394 -8.92 -10.05 -15.83
CA PHE A 394 -7.89 -9.12 -15.34
C PHE A 394 -7.11 -9.77 -14.20
N THR A 395 -6.85 -11.07 -14.28
CA THR A 395 -6.20 -11.81 -13.19
C THR A 395 -4.85 -11.20 -12.80
N ASP A 396 -3.98 -10.87 -13.76
CA ASP A 396 -2.67 -10.27 -13.44
C ASP A 396 -2.79 -8.91 -12.74
N TYR A 397 -3.76 -8.09 -13.17
CA TYR A 397 -4.10 -6.82 -12.50
C TYR A 397 -4.60 -7.08 -11.08
N GLY A 398 -5.47 -8.07 -10.92
CA GLY A 398 -6.03 -8.47 -9.63
C GLY A 398 -4.95 -8.97 -8.66
N LEU A 399 -4.03 -9.82 -9.12
CA LEU A 399 -2.95 -10.34 -8.30
C LEU A 399 -2.00 -9.22 -7.85
N LEU A 400 -1.65 -8.30 -8.74
CA LEU A 400 -0.80 -7.14 -8.42
C LEU A 400 -1.47 -6.24 -7.37
N ASN A 401 -2.75 -5.92 -7.54
CA ASN A 401 -3.45 -5.03 -6.62
C ASN A 401 -3.85 -5.71 -5.31
N LEU A 402 -4.09 -7.02 -5.28
CA LEU A 402 -4.20 -7.77 -4.02
C LEU A 402 -2.91 -7.66 -3.20
N GLN A 403 -1.74 -7.85 -3.81
CA GLN A 403 -0.48 -7.64 -3.11
C GLN A 403 -0.37 -6.19 -2.61
N ARG A 404 -0.69 -5.19 -3.43
CA ARG A 404 -0.64 -3.79 -2.99
C ARG A 404 -1.54 -3.54 -1.77
N VAL A 405 -2.75 -4.11 -1.76
CA VAL A 405 -3.70 -3.93 -0.64
C VAL A 405 -3.21 -4.59 0.66
N TYR A 406 -2.67 -5.81 0.60
CA TYR A 406 -2.36 -6.58 1.82
C TYR A 406 -0.88 -6.61 2.21
N ASP A 407 0.06 -6.44 1.28
CA ASP A 407 1.48 -6.38 1.63
C ASP A 407 1.97 -4.94 1.77
N ILE A 408 1.57 -4.06 0.84
CA ILE A 408 2.16 -2.73 0.70
C ILE A 408 1.44 -1.68 1.54
N LEU A 409 0.10 -1.59 1.47
CA LEU A 409 -0.63 -0.59 2.25
C LEU A 409 -0.33 -0.70 3.75
N PRO A 410 -0.37 -1.88 4.40
CA PRO A 410 -0.08 -1.96 5.83
C PRO A 410 1.38 -1.62 6.18
N ALA A 411 2.31 -1.88 5.25
CA ALA A 411 3.74 -1.56 5.44
C ALA A 411 4.02 -0.06 5.27
N LYS A 412 3.39 0.59 4.29
CA LYS A 412 3.55 2.02 4.01
C LYS A 412 2.77 2.91 4.98
N TYR A 413 1.60 2.43 5.41
CA TYR A 413 0.62 3.18 6.18
C TYR A 413 0.32 2.46 7.50
N PRO A 414 1.22 2.47 8.51
CA PRO A 414 1.05 1.74 9.78
C PRO A 414 -0.14 2.19 10.64
N ARG A 415 -0.76 3.34 10.33
CA ARG A 415 -2.03 3.80 10.90
C ARG A 415 -3.27 3.27 10.15
N LEU A 416 -3.10 2.48 9.09
CA LEU A 416 -4.16 1.67 8.48
C LEU A 416 -4.37 0.43 9.35
N LYS A 417 -5.41 0.48 10.17
CA LYS A 417 -5.69 -0.51 11.21
C LYS A 417 -6.76 -1.52 10.83
N SER A 418 -7.44 -1.35 9.70
CA SER A 418 -8.39 -2.34 9.20
C SER A 418 -8.57 -2.28 7.69
N ILE A 419 -8.79 -3.45 7.07
CA ILE A 419 -9.14 -3.60 5.65
C ILE A 419 -10.33 -4.56 5.54
N THR A 420 -11.45 -4.11 4.99
CA THR A 420 -12.67 -4.91 4.81
C THR A 420 -12.90 -5.21 3.33
N TYR A 421 -12.77 -6.48 2.94
CA TYR A 421 -12.91 -6.91 1.55
C TYR A 421 -14.38 -7.14 1.16
N PHE A 422 -14.83 -6.55 0.05
CA PHE A 422 -16.17 -6.69 -0.49
C PHE A 422 -16.24 -7.90 -1.44
N ASN A 423 -16.45 -9.09 -0.88
CA ASN A 423 -16.35 -10.37 -1.58
C ASN A 423 -17.66 -10.72 -2.32
N VAL A 424 -17.84 -10.21 -3.53
CA VAL A 424 -19.08 -10.39 -4.32
C VAL A 424 -18.83 -10.39 -5.83
N ASN A 425 -19.64 -11.16 -6.55
CA ASN A 425 -19.85 -10.97 -7.98
C ASN A 425 -21.09 -10.10 -8.19
N LEU A 426 -20.93 -8.92 -8.80
CA LEU A 426 -22.03 -7.97 -8.94
C LEU A 426 -22.97 -8.28 -10.12
N GLU A 427 -22.60 -9.20 -11.02
CA GLU A 427 -23.48 -9.74 -12.08
C GLU A 427 -24.34 -8.68 -12.81
N LEU A 428 -23.78 -7.48 -13.06
CA LEU A 428 -24.41 -6.33 -13.73
C LEU A 428 -25.44 -5.51 -12.93
N THR A 429 -25.63 -5.76 -11.63
CA THR A 429 -26.64 -5.07 -10.81
C THR A 429 -26.29 -3.61 -10.50
N GLU A 430 -25.07 -3.36 -10.07
CA GLU A 430 -24.56 -2.03 -9.65
C GLU A 430 -23.28 -1.68 -10.40
N SER A 431 -22.43 -2.68 -10.62
CA SER A 431 -21.23 -2.61 -11.43
C SER A 431 -21.07 -3.92 -12.20
N LYS A 432 -20.26 -3.88 -13.25
CA LYS A 432 -19.98 -5.03 -14.12
C LYS A 432 -18.84 -5.90 -13.59
N ASN A 433 -18.20 -5.52 -12.48
CA ASN A 433 -17.05 -6.26 -11.95
C ASN A 433 -17.44 -7.55 -11.19
N ASN A 434 -16.50 -8.48 -11.19
CA ASN A 434 -16.49 -9.63 -10.28
C ASN A 434 -15.31 -9.49 -9.30
N TYR A 435 -15.65 -9.36 -8.02
CA TYR A 435 -14.70 -9.32 -6.91
C TYR A 435 -14.70 -10.60 -6.07
N LEU A 436 -15.54 -11.58 -6.40
CA LEU A 436 -15.65 -12.82 -5.65
C LEU A 436 -14.34 -13.60 -5.78
N LEU A 437 -13.57 -13.67 -4.70
CA LEU A 437 -12.22 -14.25 -4.71
C LEU A 437 -12.23 -15.72 -5.16
N ARG A 438 -13.30 -16.45 -4.82
CA ARG A 438 -13.47 -17.88 -5.12
C ARG A 438 -13.75 -18.17 -6.60
N ASP A 439 -14.16 -17.18 -7.38
CA ASP A 439 -14.35 -17.34 -8.82
C ASP A 439 -13.01 -17.39 -9.57
N ASN A 440 -11.89 -17.17 -8.89
CA ASN A 440 -10.55 -17.19 -9.45
C ASN A 440 -9.53 -17.83 -8.49
N ASP A 441 -9.09 -19.05 -8.81
CA ASP A 441 -8.15 -19.82 -8.00
C ASP A 441 -6.87 -19.07 -7.63
N ALA A 442 -6.32 -18.28 -8.56
CA ALA A 442 -5.09 -17.53 -8.33
C ALA A 442 -5.32 -16.41 -7.30
N MET A 443 -6.44 -15.69 -7.43
CA MET A 443 -6.84 -14.64 -6.48
C MET A 443 -7.08 -15.22 -5.09
N MET A 444 -7.85 -16.30 -4.97
CA MET A 444 -8.13 -16.96 -3.69
C MET A 444 -6.85 -17.45 -2.99
N LYS A 445 -5.96 -18.12 -3.73
CA LYS A 445 -4.69 -18.63 -3.17
C LYS A 445 -3.77 -17.48 -2.75
N LEU A 446 -3.70 -16.42 -3.55
CA LEU A 446 -2.89 -15.25 -3.21
C LEU A 446 -3.44 -14.54 -1.97
N TYR A 447 -4.75 -14.28 -1.93
CA TYR A 447 -5.42 -13.66 -0.78
C TYR A 447 -5.12 -14.43 0.52
N SER A 448 -5.34 -15.75 0.52
CA SER A 448 -5.08 -16.62 1.68
C SER A 448 -3.63 -16.53 2.15
N ARG A 449 -2.67 -16.49 1.21
CA ARG A 449 -1.24 -16.32 1.53
C ARG A 449 -0.94 -14.94 2.11
N LEU A 450 -1.52 -13.88 1.56
CA LEU A 450 -1.26 -12.50 1.97
C LEU A 450 -1.79 -12.21 3.38
N ILE A 451 -2.94 -12.76 3.74
CA ILE A 451 -3.52 -12.55 5.08
C ILE A 451 -2.94 -13.46 6.15
N ALA A 452 -2.22 -14.54 5.78
CA ALA A 452 -1.70 -15.53 6.72
C ALA A 452 -0.85 -14.95 7.89
N PRO A 453 0.07 -13.98 7.68
CA PRO A 453 0.94 -13.46 8.75
C PRO A 453 0.18 -12.85 9.95
N ASP A 454 0.73 -12.97 11.17
CA ASP A 454 0.05 -12.56 12.42
C ASP A 454 -0.20 -11.06 12.54
N ARG A 455 0.51 -10.23 11.76
CA ARG A 455 0.20 -8.80 11.62
C ARG A 455 -1.25 -8.53 11.20
N PHE A 456 -1.89 -9.51 10.55
CA PHE A 456 -3.30 -9.49 10.26
C PHE A 456 -4.09 -10.11 11.40
N LEU A 457 -4.70 -9.24 12.19
CA LEU A 457 -5.39 -9.56 13.42
C LEU A 457 -6.75 -10.18 13.10
N THR A 458 -7.10 -11.23 13.83
CA THR A 458 -8.33 -12.05 13.62
C THR A 458 -9.40 -11.82 14.69
N LYS A 459 -9.14 -10.90 15.63
CA LYS A 459 -10.03 -10.54 16.73
C LYS A 459 -9.87 -9.07 17.06
N VAL A 460 -10.99 -8.38 17.30
CA VAL A 460 -11.02 -6.97 17.67
C VAL A 460 -10.84 -6.83 19.18
N GLU A 461 -9.76 -6.18 19.59
CA GLU A 461 -9.40 -5.92 20.99
C GLU A 461 -8.71 -4.55 21.12
N ASN A 462 -8.91 -3.86 22.24
CA ASN A 462 -8.23 -2.58 22.48
C ASN A 462 -6.72 -2.81 22.64
N ALA A 463 -5.91 -1.97 21.99
CA ALA A 463 -4.46 -2.02 22.03
C ALA A 463 -3.87 -3.40 21.64
N ALA A 464 -4.58 -4.15 20.78
CA ALA A 464 -4.10 -5.43 20.29
C ALA A 464 -2.74 -5.31 19.57
N VAL A 465 -2.00 -6.41 19.58
CA VAL A 465 -0.65 -6.57 19.06
C VAL A 465 -0.52 -7.94 18.39
N PRO A 466 0.15 -8.06 17.23
CA PRO A 466 0.44 -9.34 16.59
C PRO A 466 1.20 -10.32 17.48
N ALA A 467 0.92 -11.62 17.34
CA ALA A 467 1.57 -12.66 18.14
C ALA A 467 3.06 -12.81 17.83
N ASP A 468 3.46 -12.75 16.55
CA ASP A 468 4.86 -12.83 16.10
C ASP A 468 5.70 -11.59 16.41
N ARG A 469 5.07 -10.51 16.89
CA ARG A 469 5.67 -9.20 17.19
C ARG A 469 6.45 -8.57 16.03
N THR A 470 6.21 -9.00 14.79
CA THR A 470 6.90 -8.46 13.62
C THR A 470 6.06 -7.44 12.87
N GLY A 471 6.73 -6.61 12.08
CA GLY A 471 6.10 -5.62 11.23
C GLY A 471 7.08 -5.08 10.20
N TYR A 472 6.67 -4.07 9.46
CA TYR A 472 7.46 -3.50 8.38
C TYR A 472 7.80 -2.05 8.62
N VAL A 473 8.99 -1.65 8.21
CA VAL A 473 9.44 -0.26 8.13
C VAL A 473 10.07 -0.01 6.76
N PRO A 474 10.17 1.25 6.31
CA PRO A 474 10.94 1.57 5.11
C PRO A 474 12.38 1.02 5.22
N LEU A 475 12.86 0.37 4.17
CA LEU A 475 14.20 -0.19 4.12
C LEU A 475 15.25 0.93 4.15
N SER A 476 16.16 0.87 5.12
CA SER A 476 17.31 1.75 5.25
C SER A 476 18.52 0.98 5.80
N SER A 477 19.72 1.54 5.63
CA SER A 477 20.95 0.97 6.22
C SER A 477 20.99 1.06 7.74
N GLU A 478 20.10 1.85 8.35
CA GLU A 478 20.03 2.08 9.80
C GLU A 478 19.19 1.04 10.54
N THR A 479 18.55 0.12 9.80
CA THR A 479 17.66 -0.89 10.36
C THR A 479 18.30 -2.29 10.22
N PRO A 480 19.20 -2.68 11.14
CA PRO A 480 19.77 -4.02 11.10
C PRO A 480 18.68 -5.06 11.36
N PHE A 481 18.81 -6.22 10.72
CA PHE A 481 18.03 -7.41 11.06
C PHE A 481 18.98 -8.52 11.54
N THR A 482 18.49 -9.44 12.34
CA THR A 482 19.22 -10.63 12.78
C THR A 482 18.60 -11.88 12.14
N GLN A 483 19.39 -12.96 11.98
CA GLN A 483 18.97 -14.25 11.42
C GLN A 483 18.48 -14.22 9.97
N GLY A 484 17.31 -13.64 9.73
CA GLY A 484 16.73 -13.45 8.41
C GLY A 484 15.64 -12.38 8.41
N THR A 485 15.38 -11.80 7.25
CA THR A 485 14.32 -10.81 7.05
C THR A 485 13.63 -11.01 5.70
N ARG A 486 12.41 -10.49 5.62
CA ARG A 486 11.62 -10.41 4.39
C ARG A 486 11.59 -8.97 3.92
N ILE A 487 11.93 -8.73 2.66
CA ILE A 487 11.84 -7.42 2.03
C ILE A 487 10.75 -7.44 0.98
N VAL A 488 9.84 -6.48 1.07
CA VAL A 488 8.70 -6.35 0.16
C VAL A 488 8.86 -5.04 -0.62
N PRO A 489 9.03 -5.07 -1.95
CA PRO A 489 9.09 -3.87 -2.77
C PRO A 489 7.69 -3.35 -3.13
N PHE A 490 7.53 -2.02 -3.14
CA PHE A 490 6.45 -1.36 -3.87
C PHE A 490 7.00 -0.81 -5.18
N VAL A 491 6.47 -1.33 -6.27
CA VAL A 491 6.86 -0.93 -7.63
C VAL A 491 5.65 -0.42 -8.40
N LYS A 492 5.82 0.76 -8.99
CA LYS A 492 4.91 1.36 -9.98
C LYS A 492 5.75 1.81 -11.18
N ILE A 493 5.31 1.45 -12.37
CA ILE A 493 5.89 1.88 -13.65
C ILE A 493 4.74 2.32 -14.57
N PRO A 494 5.00 3.19 -15.56
CA PRO A 494 3.98 3.75 -16.46
C PRO A 494 3.09 2.71 -17.15
N GLU A 495 3.63 1.55 -17.51
CA GLU A 495 2.91 0.49 -18.25
C GLU A 495 1.97 -0.37 -17.40
N VAL A 496 1.76 -0.03 -16.13
CA VAL A 496 0.94 -0.76 -15.14
C VAL A 496 1.53 -2.12 -14.74
N TYR A 497 1.77 -2.98 -15.72
CA TYR A 497 2.20 -4.36 -15.51
C TYR A 497 3.72 -4.48 -15.45
N ILE A 498 4.18 -5.02 -14.33
CA ILE A 498 5.57 -5.39 -14.12
C ILE A 498 5.85 -6.69 -14.87
N GLY A 499 6.88 -6.72 -15.71
CA GLY A 499 7.34 -7.93 -16.40
C GLY A 499 8.21 -8.79 -15.49
N LYS A 500 9.21 -8.17 -14.83
CA LYS A 500 9.98 -8.80 -13.76
C LYS A 500 10.62 -7.80 -12.81
N VAL A 501 10.92 -8.27 -11.60
CA VAL A 501 11.79 -7.63 -10.62
C VAL A 501 12.99 -8.54 -10.40
N GLU A 502 14.19 -7.99 -10.57
CA GLU A 502 15.45 -8.66 -10.26
C GLU A 502 16.06 -8.08 -9.00
N TYR A 503 16.52 -8.96 -8.11
CA TYR A 503 17.11 -8.61 -6.83
C TYR A 503 18.60 -8.91 -6.91
N TYR A 504 19.43 -7.88 -6.69
CA TYR A 504 20.87 -8.02 -6.65
C TYR A 504 21.37 -7.68 -5.25
N LEU A 505 22.16 -8.56 -4.65
CA LEU A 505 22.85 -8.30 -3.40
C LEU A 505 24.33 -8.15 -3.69
N ASN A 506 24.90 -6.99 -3.38
CA ASN A 506 26.31 -6.67 -3.63
C ASN A 506 26.75 -6.91 -5.09
N GLY A 507 25.85 -6.62 -6.02
CA GLY A 507 26.07 -6.79 -7.47
C GLY A 507 25.76 -8.19 -8.01
N GLN A 508 25.56 -9.19 -7.16
CA GLN A 508 25.19 -10.55 -7.57
C GLN A 508 23.66 -10.69 -7.66
N LEU A 509 23.16 -11.22 -8.78
CA LEU A 509 21.74 -11.58 -8.91
C LEU A 509 21.41 -12.72 -7.94
N ILE A 510 20.46 -12.49 -7.03
CA ILE A 510 20.02 -13.48 -6.04
C ILE A 510 18.62 -14.02 -6.32
N ASP A 511 17.77 -13.26 -7.02
CA ASP A 511 16.42 -13.71 -7.38
C ASP A 511 15.86 -12.92 -8.58
N THR A 512 14.95 -13.55 -9.34
CA THR A 512 14.19 -12.96 -10.44
C THR A 512 12.73 -13.39 -10.33
N GLN A 513 11.84 -12.43 -10.16
CA GLN A 513 10.41 -12.67 -9.96
C GLN A 513 9.60 -12.03 -11.08
N THR A 514 8.69 -12.79 -11.69
CA THR A 514 7.86 -12.34 -12.83
C THR A 514 6.39 -12.13 -12.47
N ALA A 515 6.00 -12.42 -11.22
CA ALA A 515 4.63 -12.33 -10.77
C ALA A 515 4.58 -12.03 -9.26
N PRO A 516 3.52 -11.37 -8.78
CA PRO A 516 3.29 -11.15 -7.36
C PRO A 516 2.98 -12.47 -6.61
N PRO A 517 3.25 -12.53 -5.29
CA PRO A 517 3.73 -11.44 -4.47
C PRO A 517 5.23 -11.25 -4.63
N PHE A 518 5.65 -10.04 -5.02
CA PHE A 518 7.06 -9.66 -5.07
C PHE A 518 7.60 -9.51 -3.65
N ALA A 519 8.61 -10.28 -3.27
CA ALA A 519 9.32 -10.15 -2.00
C ALA A 519 10.55 -11.07 -1.98
N VAL A 520 11.62 -10.66 -1.32
CA VAL A 520 12.83 -11.49 -1.16
C VAL A 520 13.08 -11.79 0.32
N GLU A 521 13.45 -13.04 0.62
CA GLU A 521 13.95 -13.42 1.95
C GLU A 521 15.48 -13.35 1.92
N LEU A 522 16.06 -12.69 2.92
CA LEU A 522 17.51 -12.58 3.08
C LEU A 522 17.93 -13.21 4.40
N ALA A 523 18.95 -14.06 4.37
CA ALA A 523 19.62 -14.55 5.56
C ALA A 523 20.75 -13.59 5.96
N ALA A 524 20.94 -13.36 7.26
CA ALA A 524 21.92 -12.42 7.79
C ALA A 524 23.35 -12.73 7.31
N GLY A 525 23.69 -14.01 7.16
CA GLY A 525 24.99 -14.47 6.66
C GLY A 525 25.35 -13.96 5.26
N GLY A 526 24.35 -13.74 4.41
CA GLY A 526 24.55 -13.20 3.06
C GLY A 526 24.66 -11.67 3.04
N VAL A 527 24.38 -10.98 4.15
CA VAL A 527 24.26 -9.52 4.23
C VAL A 527 25.27 -8.95 5.23
N PRO A 528 26.57 -8.94 4.91
CA PRO A 528 27.58 -8.27 5.74
C PRO A 528 27.31 -6.76 5.87
N GLU A 529 28.00 -6.11 6.80
CA GLU A 529 27.94 -4.65 6.96
C GLU A 529 28.32 -3.92 5.66
N GLY A 530 27.59 -2.86 5.34
CA GLY A 530 27.79 -2.09 4.10
C GLY A 530 27.20 -2.75 2.85
N SER A 531 26.39 -3.81 2.99
CA SER A 531 25.73 -4.44 1.85
C SER A 531 24.74 -3.52 1.14
N VAL A 532 24.52 -3.80 -0.13
CA VAL A 532 23.58 -3.06 -0.99
C VAL A 532 22.64 -4.04 -1.67
N LEU A 533 21.34 -3.85 -1.45
CA LEU A 533 20.28 -4.50 -2.22
C LEU A 533 19.85 -3.58 -3.35
N LYS A 534 20.04 -4.01 -4.60
CA LYS A 534 19.53 -3.31 -5.78
C LYS A 534 18.32 -4.05 -6.35
N LEU A 535 17.25 -3.32 -6.59
CA LEU A 535 16.07 -3.77 -7.33
C LEU A 535 16.17 -3.24 -8.76
N ALA A 536 16.05 -4.11 -9.76
CA ALA A 536 15.90 -3.71 -11.17
C ALA A 536 14.52 -4.15 -11.67
N VAL A 537 13.77 -3.21 -12.23
CA VAL A 537 12.38 -3.39 -12.63
C VAL A 537 12.27 -3.30 -14.14
N TYR A 538 11.61 -4.28 -14.74
CA TYR A 538 11.41 -4.40 -16.17
C TYR A 538 9.92 -4.41 -16.49
N ASN A 539 9.53 -3.78 -17.59
CA ASN A 539 8.20 -3.93 -18.15
C ASN A 539 8.05 -5.30 -18.86
N ARG A 540 6.86 -5.60 -19.39
CA ARG A 540 6.57 -6.87 -20.08
C ARG A 540 7.37 -7.08 -21.37
N ASP A 541 7.85 -6.01 -21.99
CA ASP A 541 8.69 -6.07 -23.19
C ASP A 541 10.17 -6.36 -22.85
N GLY A 542 10.50 -6.52 -21.56
CA GLY A 542 11.87 -6.76 -21.10
C GLY A 542 12.73 -5.51 -21.06
N VAL A 543 12.14 -4.32 -21.18
CA VAL A 543 12.85 -3.03 -21.06
C VAL A 543 12.95 -2.66 -19.59
N LYS A 544 14.17 -2.38 -19.12
CA LYS A 544 14.40 -1.88 -17.76
C LYS A 544 13.77 -0.49 -17.62
N ARG A 545 12.83 -0.34 -16.70
CA ARG A 545 12.14 0.93 -16.41
C ARG A 545 12.69 1.65 -15.20
N ALA A 546 13.21 0.90 -14.23
CA ALA A 546 13.76 1.48 -13.02
C ALA A 546 14.86 0.61 -12.46
N GLU A 547 15.79 1.23 -11.73
CA GLU A 547 16.60 0.54 -10.75
C GLU A 547 16.76 1.42 -9.51
N ARG A 548 16.79 0.80 -8.33
CA ARG A 548 17.05 1.50 -7.07
C ARG A 548 17.88 0.62 -6.15
N SER A 549 18.91 1.23 -5.56
CA SER A 549 19.76 0.60 -4.56
C SER A 549 19.38 1.06 -3.16
N PHE A 550 19.38 0.13 -2.23
CA PHE A 550 19.12 0.33 -0.81
C PHE A 550 20.31 -0.20 -0.02
N GLY A 551 20.87 0.62 0.87
CA GLY A 551 21.81 0.12 1.88
C GLY A 551 21.09 -0.83 2.82
N ILE A 552 21.74 -1.94 3.18
CA ILE A 552 21.21 -2.94 4.08
C ILE A 552 22.35 -3.55 4.91
N THR A 553 22.06 -3.86 6.17
CA THR A 553 23.03 -4.50 7.07
C THR A 553 22.33 -5.54 7.93
N SER A 554 23.08 -6.54 8.38
CA SER A 554 22.60 -7.50 9.36
C SER A 554 23.45 -7.51 10.62
N GLY A 555 22.78 -7.70 11.75
CA GLY A 555 23.40 -7.87 13.06
C GLY A 555 23.75 -9.33 13.36
N VAL A 556 24.29 -9.54 14.56
CA VAL A 556 24.60 -10.86 15.10
C VAL A 556 23.58 -11.19 16.19
N ALA A 557 22.93 -12.35 16.09
CA ALA A 557 22.08 -12.88 17.16
C ALA A 557 22.90 -13.67 18.17
N VAL A 558 22.43 -13.74 19.42
CA VAL A 558 23.00 -14.64 20.44
C VAL A 558 21.87 -15.46 21.07
N LYS A 559 22.08 -16.77 21.17
CA LYS A 559 21.19 -17.70 21.88
C LYS A 559 21.94 -18.33 23.04
N VAL A 560 21.28 -18.44 24.18
CA VAL A 560 21.75 -19.18 25.35
C VAL A 560 20.72 -20.25 25.68
N ASP A 561 21.12 -21.51 25.62
CA ASP A 561 20.25 -22.68 25.85
C ASP A 561 18.97 -22.68 25.00
N GLY A 562 19.11 -22.22 23.75
CA GLY A 562 18.02 -22.13 22.78
C GLY A 562 17.16 -20.86 22.89
N ARG A 563 17.33 -20.05 23.93
CA ARG A 563 16.66 -18.75 24.09
C ARG A 563 17.50 -17.63 23.48
N GLU A 564 16.89 -16.83 22.62
CA GLU A 564 17.52 -15.61 22.08
C GLU A 564 17.57 -14.50 23.12
N LEU A 565 18.66 -13.75 23.13
CA LEU A 565 18.87 -12.64 24.04
C LEU A 565 18.84 -11.31 23.27
N ASP A 566 18.12 -10.35 23.83
CA ASP A 566 18.13 -8.96 23.39
C ASP A 566 19.20 -8.18 24.14
N PHE A 567 19.81 -7.21 23.46
CA PHE A 567 20.91 -6.41 24.02
C PHE A 567 20.71 -4.93 23.73
N GLU A 568 20.95 -4.09 24.74
CA GLU A 568 21.07 -2.63 24.54
C GLU A 568 22.29 -2.29 23.65
N GLN A 569 23.40 -3.02 23.83
CA GLN A 569 24.55 -3.00 22.92
C GLN A 569 24.62 -4.34 22.18
N PRO A 570 24.26 -4.39 20.88
CA PRO A 570 24.36 -5.61 20.10
C PRO A 570 25.80 -6.13 20.00
N PRO A 571 26.00 -7.45 19.74
CA PRO A 571 27.31 -7.97 19.44
C PRO A 571 27.92 -7.29 18.21
N VAL A 572 29.25 -7.14 18.22
CA VAL A 572 30.01 -6.50 17.14
C VAL A 572 31.07 -7.44 16.61
N ILE A 573 31.40 -7.32 15.33
CA ILE A 573 32.54 -8.05 14.76
C ILE A 573 33.73 -7.09 14.69
N ARG A 574 34.85 -7.44 15.32
CA ARG A 574 36.11 -6.70 15.26
C ARG A 574 37.26 -7.66 15.03
N ASP A 575 38.11 -7.34 14.06
CA ASP A 575 39.28 -8.15 13.69
C ASP A 575 38.94 -9.62 13.45
N GLY A 576 37.79 -9.87 12.81
CA GLY A 576 37.29 -11.23 12.52
C GLY A 576 36.68 -11.97 13.71
N SER A 577 36.66 -11.38 14.91
CA SER A 577 36.08 -11.98 16.12
C SER A 577 34.74 -11.34 16.48
N THR A 578 33.75 -12.17 16.81
CA THR A 578 32.47 -11.71 17.36
C THR A 578 32.63 -11.40 18.84
N LEU A 579 32.57 -10.11 19.18
CA LEU A 579 32.55 -9.63 20.55
C LEU A 579 31.09 -9.48 21.02
N THR A 580 30.82 -10.02 22.20
CA THR A 580 29.48 -10.08 22.82
C THR A 580 29.47 -9.37 24.17
N PRO A 581 28.31 -8.83 24.61
CA PRO A 581 28.20 -8.18 25.92
C PRO A 581 28.40 -9.19 27.06
N LEU A 582 29.49 -9.03 27.82
CA LEU A 582 29.87 -9.96 28.88
C LEU A 582 28.77 -10.10 29.93
N ARG A 583 28.28 -8.95 30.43
CA ARG A 583 27.32 -8.89 31.54
C ARG A 583 26.04 -9.65 31.21
N ALA A 584 25.36 -9.26 30.13
CA ALA A 584 24.06 -9.82 29.76
C ALA A 584 24.13 -11.34 29.56
N ILE A 585 25.18 -11.86 28.91
CA ILE A 585 25.30 -13.31 28.71
C ILE A 585 25.61 -14.02 30.03
N PHE A 586 26.52 -13.50 30.85
CA PHE A 586 26.86 -14.11 32.14
C PHE A 586 25.68 -14.11 33.12
N GLU A 587 24.94 -13.01 33.21
CA GLU A 587 23.73 -12.90 34.03
C GLU A 587 22.63 -13.85 33.51
N SER A 588 22.46 -14.00 32.18
CA SER A 588 21.53 -14.97 31.61
C SER A 588 21.88 -16.43 31.97
N MET A 589 23.16 -16.71 32.20
CA MET A 589 23.64 -18.00 32.68
C MET A 589 23.59 -18.12 34.22
N GLY A 590 23.11 -17.11 34.94
CA GLY A 590 23.00 -17.11 36.41
C GLY A 590 24.27 -16.70 37.15
N ALA A 591 25.19 -15.98 36.52
CA ALA A 591 26.34 -15.38 37.19
C ALA A 591 26.02 -13.97 37.71
N GLU A 592 26.62 -13.59 38.84
CA GLU A 592 26.61 -12.21 39.32
C GLU A 592 27.80 -11.44 38.73
N VAL A 593 27.58 -10.26 38.15
CA VAL A 593 28.62 -9.47 37.48
C VAL A 593 28.82 -8.12 38.17
N THR A 594 30.06 -7.86 38.60
CA THR A 594 30.50 -6.61 39.23
C THR A 594 31.51 -5.89 38.35
N TRP A 595 31.56 -4.56 38.47
CA TRP A 595 32.47 -3.69 37.73
C TRP A 595 33.29 -2.85 38.72
N ASP A 596 34.61 -2.91 38.58
CA ASP A 596 35.55 -2.04 39.28
C ASP A 596 36.02 -0.94 38.31
N ALA A 597 35.58 0.30 38.57
CA ALA A 597 35.92 1.45 37.74
C ALA A 597 37.39 1.89 37.87
N ALA A 598 38.02 1.68 39.02
CA ALA A 598 39.40 2.08 39.27
C ALA A 598 40.38 1.23 38.46
N THR A 599 40.12 -0.08 38.39
CA THR A 599 40.94 -1.03 37.64
C THR A 599 40.39 -1.35 36.25
N LYS A 600 39.20 -0.83 35.90
CA LYS A 600 38.45 -1.15 34.67
C LYS A 600 38.26 -2.65 34.48
N THR A 601 37.89 -3.35 35.56
CA THR A 601 37.77 -4.82 35.60
C THR A 601 36.33 -5.26 35.77
N ALA A 602 35.86 -6.12 34.87
CA ALA A 602 34.62 -6.87 35.05
C ALA A 602 34.92 -8.18 35.77
N THR A 603 34.17 -8.50 36.83
CA THR A 603 34.28 -9.76 37.59
C THR A 603 32.93 -10.46 37.63
N ALA A 604 32.89 -11.73 37.27
CA ALA A 604 31.70 -12.55 37.27
C ALA A 604 31.86 -13.78 38.19
N VAL A 605 30.83 -14.09 38.96
CA VAL A 605 30.82 -15.21 39.90
C VAL A 605 29.61 -16.10 39.68
N LYS A 606 29.81 -17.41 39.52
CA LYS A 606 28.74 -18.42 39.41
C LYS A 606 29.20 -19.73 40.03
N GLY A 607 28.42 -20.26 40.97
CA GLY A 607 28.66 -21.60 41.54
C GLY A 607 30.07 -21.80 42.12
N GLY A 608 30.68 -20.75 42.68
CA GLY A 608 32.05 -20.77 43.22
C GLY A 608 33.17 -20.50 42.20
N ALA A 609 32.86 -20.49 40.90
CA ALA A 609 33.81 -20.06 39.87
C ALA A 609 33.83 -18.53 39.77
N LYS A 610 35.03 -17.93 39.79
CA LYS A 610 35.28 -16.50 39.63
C LYS A 610 36.05 -16.24 38.34
N VAL A 611 35.50 -15.38 37.49
CA VAL A 611 36.10 -14.97 36.22
C VAL A 611 36.31 -13.45 36.24
N SER A 612 37.49 -12.96 35.88
CA SER A 612 37.78 -11.52 35.84
C SER A 612 38.54 -11.11 34.59
N ILE A 613 38.19 -9.97 34.00
CA ILE A 613 38.83 -9.42 32.80
C ILE A 613 38.87 -7.89 32.85
N ALA A 614 40.05 -7.32 32.61
CA ALA A 614 40.26 -5.87 32.52
C ALA A 614 40.12 -5.40 31.07
N ILE A 615 39.52 -4.21 30.86
CA ILE A 615 39.41 -3.59 29.55
C ILE A 615 40.80 -3.32 28.97
N GLY A 616 40.99 -3.65 27.69
CA GLY A 616 42.25 -3.57 26.96
C GLY A 616 43.17 -4.78 27.17
N SER A 617 42.83 -5.71 28.08
CA SER A 617 43.60 -6.93 28.30
C SER A 617 43.13 -8.07 27.39
N ALA A 618 44.08 -8.82 26.82
CA ALA A 618 43.82 -10.14 26.26
C ALA A 618 43.91 -11.26 27.32
N LYS A 619 44.28 -10.95 28.56
CA LYS A 619 44.42 -11.92 29.65
C LYS A 619 43.24 -11.80 30.61
N ALA A 620 42.39 -12.82 30.63
CA ALA A 620 41.38 -13.03 31.66
C ALA A 620 41.92 -13.97 32.74
N GLN A 621 41.29 -13.98 33.92
CA GLN A 621 41.53 -14.99 34.95
C GLN A 621 40.28 -15.78 35.23
N ARG A 622 40.42 -17.09 35.44
CA ARG A 622 39.38 -18.00 35.94
C ARG A 622 39.95 -18.73 37.15
N ASN A 623 39.39 -18.50 38.33
CA ASN A 623 39.86 -19.07 39.60
C ASN A 623 41.38 -18.87 39.85
N GLY A 624 41.95 -17.76 39.37
CA GLY A 624 43.38 -17.44 39.47
C GLY A 624 44.25 -17.96 38.31
N GLU A 625 43.74 -18.86 37.46
CA GLU A 625 44.43 -19.29 36.24
C GLU A 625 44.23 -18.27 35.12
N THR A 626 45.29 -17.95 34.37
CA THR A 626 45.22 -17.00 33.26
C THR A 626 44.78 -17.69 31.98
N PHE A 627 43.79 -17.10 31.32
CA PHE A 627 43.28 -17.49 30.00
C PHE A 627 43.48 -16.35 28.99
N THR A 628 43.93 -16.67 27.78
CA THR A 628 44.21 -15.66 26.74
C THR A 628 43.07 -15.60 25.71
N LEU A 629 42.53 -14.40 25.51
CA LEU A 629 41.51 -14.07 24.53
C LEU A 629 42.14 -13.83 23.15
N GLU A 630 41.41 -14.18 22.08
CA GLU A 630 41.82 -13.89 20.69
C GLU A 630 41.87 -12.39 20.40
N VAL A 631 40.92 -11.63 20.96
CA VAL A 631 40.85 -10.17 20.88
C VAL A 631 40.70 -9.62 22.31
N PRO A 632 41.45 -8.56 22.69
CA PRO A 632 41.33 -7.96 24.01
C PRO A 632 39.90 -7.55 24.35
N ALA A 633 39.55 -7.58 25.63
CA ALA A 633 38.26 -7.04 26.08
C ALA A 633 38.17 -5.54 25.77
N GLN A 634 37.03 -5.08 25.28
CA GLN A 634 36.84 -3.70 24.82
C GLN A 634 35.65 -3.05 25.50
N LEU A 635 35.67 -1.73 25.58
CA LEU A 635 34.51 -0.95 25.97
C LEU A 635 33.87 -0.39 24.70
N VAL A 636 32.62 -0.74 24.43
CA VAL A 636 31.83 -0.21 23.32
C VAL A 636 30.56 0.40 23.90
N ASN A 637 30.37 1.71 23.71
CA ASN A 637 29.22 2.46 24.25
C ASN A 637 28.97 2.25 25.75
N GLY A 638 30.03 2.03 26.53
CA GLY A 638 29.93 1.76 27.98
C GLY A 638 29.76 0.28 28.36
N TYR A 639 29.66 -0.64 27.41
CA TYR A 639 29.49 -2.07 27.65
C TYR A 639 30.81 -2.83 27.47
N THR A 640 31.11 -3.75 28.39
CA THR A 640 32.25 -4.67 28.28
C THR A 640 31.96 -5.74 27.23
N MET A 641 32.72 -5.68 26.12
CA MET A 641 32.61 -6.60 25.00
C MET A 641 33.81 -7.57 25.02
N VAL A 642 33.52 -8.87 24.94
CA VAL A 642 34.53 -9.94 24.94
C VAL A 642 34.23 -10.98 23.85
N PRO A 643 35.23 -11.73 23.35
CA PRO A 643 34.99 -12.77 22.36
C PRO A 643 33.96 -13.79 22.84
N ALA A 644 33.00 -14.14 21.99
CA ALA A 644 31.94 -15.10 22.32
C ALA A 644 32.48 -16.44 22.85
N ARG A 645 33.62 -16.90 22.34
CA ARG A 645 34.28 -18.13 22.79
C ARG A 645 34.75 -18.07 24.24
N PHE A 646 35.27 -16.92 24.67
CA PHE A 646 35.64 -16.72 26.08
C PHE A 646 34.42 -16.82 27.00
N VAL A 647 33.28 -16.26 26.58
CA VAL A 647 32.04 -16.26 27.37
C VAL A 647 31.55 -17.68 27.64
N SER A 648 31.64 -18.59 26.67
CA SER A 648 31.24 -19.99 26.87
C SER A 648 32.23 -20.76 27.76
N GLU A 649 33.53 -20.61 27.52
CA GLU A 649 34.56 -21.37 28.24
C GLU A 649 34.67 -20.96 29.72
N ALA A 650 34.41 -19.70 30.04
CA ALA A 650 34.44 -19.13 31.39
C ALA A 650 33.65 -19.95 32.44
N PHE A 651 32.52 -20.54 32.04
CA PHE A 651 31.66 -21.36 32.91
C PHE A 651 31.41 -22.78 32.36
N GLY A 652 32.26 -23.26 31.44
CA GLY A 652 32.16 -24.63 30.90
C GLY A 652 30.98 -24.87 29.95
N ALA A 653 30.45 -23.82 29.31
CA ALA A 653 29.50 -23.92 28.22
C ALA A 653 30.22 -24.16 26.88
N SER A 654 29.50 -24.65 25.88
CA SER A 654 29.96 -24.71 24.49
C SER A 654 29.41 -23.54 23.68
N VAL A 655 30.14 -23.13 22.64
CA VAL A 655 29.69 -22.12 21.66
C VAL A 655 29.76 -22.67 20.25
N ARG A 656 28.78 -22.33 19.43
CA ARG A 656 28.76 -22.56 18.00
C ARG A 656 28.41 -21.28 17.26
N TRP A 657 29.13 -21.02 16.16
CA TRP A 657 28.76 -19.99 15.19
C TRP A 657 27.93 -20.61 14.06
N ASP A 658 26.78 -20.03 13.76
CA ASP A 658 26.04 -20.27 12.53
C ASP A 658 26.25 -19.09 11.59
N GLY A 659 27.05 -19.31 10.54
CA GLY A 659 27.37 -18.29 9.55
C GLY A 659 26.20 -17.90 8.66
N GLY A 660 25.22 -18.79 8.45
CA GLY A 660 24.05 -18.50 7.61
C GLY A 660 23.10 -17.51 8.27
N THR A 661 22.89 -17.66 9.58
CA THR A 661 22.00 -16.79 10.38
C THR A 661 22.76 -15.73 11.18
N ARG A 662 24.09 -15.73 11.14
CA ARG A 662 24.97 -14.91 12.01
C ARG A 662 24.59 -15.04 13.48
N THR A 663 24.46 -16.28 13.94
CA THR A 663 24.05 -16.58 15.32
C THR A 663 25.20 -17.19 16.12
N VAL A 664 25.43 -16.65 17.32
CA VAL A 664 26.22 -17.28 18.38
C VAL A 664 25.28 -18.15 19.23
N ASP A 665 25.37 -19.47 19.17
CA ASP A 665 24.61 -20.40 20.00
C ASP A 665 25.48 -20.92 21.16
N ILE A 666 25.09 -20.61 22.40
CA ILE A 666 25.77 -20.98 23.63
C ILE A 666 24.94 -22.04 24.36
N ARG A 667 25.57 -23.15 24.77
CA ARG A 667 24.91 -24.25 25.49
C ARG A 667 25.61 -24.56 26.80
N THR A 668 24.88 -24.48 27.91
CA THR A 668 25.39 -24.79 29.25
C THR A 668 25.37 -26.30 29.52
N ALA A 669 26.34 -26.79 30.29
CA ALA A 669 26.41 -28.19 30.69
C ALA A 669 25.26 -28.52 31.67
N GLY A 670 24.27 -29.30 31.21
CA GLY A 670 23.08 -29.69 32.00
C GLY A 670 21.76 -29.67 31.22
N ALA A 671 21.69 -28.98 30.09
CA ALA A 671 20.51 -28.93 29.22
C ALA A 671 20.40 -30.13 28.23
N GLY A 672 21.24 -31.15 28.38
CA GLY A 672 21.38 -32.29 27.47
C GLY A 672 20.31 -33.37 27.63
N GLY A 673 19.05 -33.05 27.35
CA GLY A 673 18.10 -34.06 26.87
C GLY A 673 18.46 -34.41 25.43
N SER A 674 18.73 -35.69 25.16
CA SER A 674 19.18 -36.19 23.86
C SER A 674 18.30 -35.71 22.70
N VAL A 675 18.84 -34.86 21.83
CA VAL A 675 18.35 -34.71 20.46
C VAL A 675 19.47 -35.14 19.53
N SER A 676 19.28 -36.30 18.91
CA SER A 676 20.11 -36.77 17.80
C SER A 676 20.06 -35.75 16.66
N VAL A 677 21.12 -34.98 16.48
CA VAL A 677 21.30 -34.14 15.29
C VAL A 677 21.66 -35.06 14.12
N LYS A 678 20.68 -35.32 13.25
CA LYS A 678 20.95 -35.84 11.90
C LYS A 678 21.65 -34.73 11.10
N PRO A 679 22.72 -35.01 10.33
CA PRO A 679 23.33 -34.00 9.47
C PRO A 679 22.27 -33.42 8.52
N ALA A 680 22.26 -32.09 8.38
CA ALA A 680 21.42 -31.41 7.42
C ALA A 680 21.68 -31.99 6.03
N ALA A 681 20.68 -32.66 5.47
CA ALA A 681 20.68 -32.99 4.06
C ALA A 681 20.64 -31.68 3.27
N ASP A 682 21.47 -31.58 2.23
CA ASP A 682 21.41 -30.53 1.21
C ASP A 682 20.01 -30.46 0.61
N THR A 683 19.12 -29.67 1.21
CA THR A 683 17.89 -29.25 0.56
C THR A 683 18.25 -28.13 -0.41
N LYS A 684 18.59 -28.52 -1.64
CA LYS A 684 18.42 -27.64 -2.79
C LYS A 684 17.01 -27.03 -2.74
N PRO A 685 16.83 -25.75 -3.07
CA PRO A 685 15.50 -25.17 -3.17
C PRO A 685 14.68 -26.03 -4.14
N VAL A 686 13.55 -26.56 -3.66
CA VAL A 686 12.59 -27.27 -4.50
C VAL A 686 12.03 -26.23 -5.46
N ILE A 687 12.50 -26.27 -6.70
CA ILE A 687 11.91 -25.56 -7.82
C ILE A 687 10.58 -26.26 -8.13
N ALA A 688 9.56 -26.01 -7.32
CA ALA A 688 8.19 -26.46 -7.55
C ALA A 688 7.51 -25.72 -8.72
N TYR A 689 8.27 -24.92 -9.49
CA TYR A 689 7.78 -24.16 -10.63
C TYR A 689 8.03 -24.84 -11.97
N GLU A 690 9.06 -25.69 -12.09
CA GLU A 690 9.30 -26.44 -13.34
C GLU A 690 8.47 -27.73 -13.45
N GLU A 691 8.16 -28.38 -12.33
CA GLU A 691 7.27 -29.56 -12.31
C GLU A 691 5.81 -29.18 -12.59
N ALA A 692 5.36 -28.00 -12.13
CA ALA A 692 4.06 -27.44 -12.51
C ALA A 692 3.98 -27.06 -14.00
N LYS A 693 5.10 -26.68 -14.62
CA LYS A 693 5.19 -26.44 -16.08
C LYS A 693 5.16 -27.75 -16.89
N ARG A 694 5.75 -28.84 -16.38
CA ARG A 694 5.69 -30.16 -17.04
C ARG A 694 4.32 -30.83 -16.93
N ALA A 695 3.56 -30.56 -15.88
CA ALA A 695 2.18 -31.04 -15.73
C ALA A 695 1.15 -30.25 -16.56
N ALA A 696 1.52 -29.08 -17.10
CA ALA A 696 0.66 -28.22 -17.92
C ALA A 696 0.98 -28.27 -19.44
N ALA A 697 1.90 -29.14 -19.87
CA ALA A 697 2.09 -29.42 -21.29
C ALA A 697 0.98 -30.39 -21.77
N PRO A 698 0.27 -30.11 -22.87
CA PRO A 698 -0.75 -31.02 -23.37
C PRO A 698 -0.10 -32.36 -23.74
N GLN A 699 -0.54 -33.45 -23.10
CA GLN A 699 -0.21 -34.79 -23.56
C GLN A 699 -0.78 -34.97 -24.97
N PRO A 700 -0.01 -35.53 -25.93
CA PRO A 700 -0.59 -35.97 -27.19
C PRO A 700 -1.62 -37.06 -26.89
N PRO A 701 -2.80 -37.05 -27.52
CA PRO A 701 -3.86 -37.99 -27.19
C PRO A 701 -3.39 -39.43 -27.41
N ALA A 702 -3.68 -40.29 -26.42
CA ALA A 702 -3.40 -41.72 -26.46
C ALA A 702 -4.10 -42.35 -27.67
N ALA A 703 -3.33 -43.11 -28.45
CA ALA A 703 -3.83 -43.92 -29.55
C ALA A 703 -4.76 -45.02 -29.02
N GLN A 704 -5.98 -45.05 -29.54
CA GLN A 704 -6.84 -46.23 -29.56
C GLN A 704 -7.14 -46.62 -31.02
N PRO A 705 -7.45 -47.91 -31.27
CA PRO A 705 -6.96 -48.61 -32.45
C PRO A 705 -7.72 -48.28 -33.73
N SER A 706 -7.02 -48.53 -34.83
CA SER A 706 -7.42 -48.42 -36.22
C SER A 706 -8.85 -48.86 -36.53
N GLY A 707 -9.62 -47.93 -37.12
CA GLY A 707 -10.87 -48.18 -37.82
C GLY A 707 -11.16 -47.05 -38.82
N GLU A 708 -10.81 -47.30 -40.09
CA GLU A 708 -11.33 -46.70 -41.32
C GLU A 708 -11.26 -45.16 -41.53
N LYS A 709 -10.25 -44.77 -42.31
CA LYS A 709 -10.12 -43.47 -42.99
C LYS A 709 -11.01 -43.42 -44.23
N GLN A 710 -12.10 -42.63 -44.21
CA GLN A 710 -12.68 -41.99 -45.40
C GLN A 710 -13.79 -41.00 -44.95
N GLY A 711 -13.53 -39.69 -44.98
CA GLY A 711 -14.60 -38.71 -44.67
C GLY A 711 -14.20 -37.24 -44.76
N TRP A 712 -12.98 -36.88 -44.37
CA TRP A 712 -12.61 -35.47 -44.22
C TRP A 712 -12.21 -34.76 -45.54
N ILE A 713 -11.66 -35.49 -46.51
CA ILE A 713 -11.31 -34.97 -47.86
C ILE A 713 -12.58 -34.74 -48.72
N SER A 714 -13.69 -35.40 -48.40
CA SER A 714 -15.00 -35.22 -49.06
C SER A 714 -15.71 -33.95 -48.59
N TRP A 715 -15.61 -33.65 -47.28
CA TRP A 715 -16.25 -32.48 -46.67
C TRP A 715 -15.59 -31.14 -47.08
N LEU A 716 -14.25 -31.09 -47.16
CA LEU A 716 -13.53 -29.87 -47.59
C LEU A 716 -13.75 -29.54 -49.07
N LYS A 717 -13.95 -30.55 -49.93
CA LYS A 717 -14.28 -30.36 -51.35
C LYS A 717 -15.71 -29.85 -51.57
N GLN A 718 -16.65 -30.17 -50.67
CA GLN A 718 -18.03 -29.68 -50.74
C GLN A 718 -18.23 -28.23 -50.24
N GLN A 719 -17.34 -27.71 -49.39
CA GLN A 719 -17.43 -26.33 -48.91
C GLN A 719 -16.78 -25.32 -49.87
N VAL A 720 -15.71 -25.70 -50.57
CA VAL A 720 -15.05 -24.84 -51.58
C VAL A 720 -15.90 -24.74 -52.87
N ALA A 721 -16.73 -25.76 -53.17
CA ALA A 721 -17.70 -25.72 -54.28
C ALA A 721 -18.98 -24.91 -53.99
N ARG A 722 -19.26 -24.56 -52.73
CA ARG A 722 -20.45 -23.77 -52.34
C ARG A 722 -20.24 -22.26 -52.30
N VAL A 723 -18.99 -21.78 -52.31
CA VAL A 723 -18.68 -20.34 -52.39
C VAL A 723 -18.45 -19.88 -53.84
N ALA A 724 -18.09 -20.79 -54.75
CA ALA A 724 -17.98 -20.48 -56.19
C ALA A 724 -19.34 -20.50 -56.95
N GLY A 725 -20.43 -20.94 -56.30
CA GLY A 725 -21.76 -21.05 -56.91
C GLY A 725 -22.75 -19.92 -56.57
N LEU A 726 -22.36 -18.92 -55.79
CA LEU A 726 -23.24 -17.83 -55.32
C LEU A 726 -22.87 -16.43 -55.87
N ILE A 727 -22.00 -16.36 -56.89
CA ILE A 727 -21.72 -15.15 -57.69
C ILE A 727 -22.26 -15.32 -59.14
N GLY A 728 -23.18 -16.26 -59.36
CA GLY A 728 -23.73 -16.55 -60.69
C GLY A 728 -25.22 -16.84 -60.66
N SER A 729 -26.04 -15.88 -60.23
CA SER A 729 -27.47 -15.74 -60.60
C SER A 729 -28.11 -14.55 -59.90
N LEU A 730 -27.74 -13.35 -60.34
CA LEU A 730 -28.61 -12.18 -60.44
C LEU A 730 -27.93 -11.26 -61.47
N VAL A 731 -28.48 -11.30 -62.68
CA VAL A 731 -28.41 -10.19 -63.64
C VAL A 731 -29.15 -9.00 -63.05
#